data_AF-A0A1G2Z3M2-F1
#
_entry.id   AF-A0A1G2Z3M2-F1
#
_cell.length_a   1.000
_cell.length_b   1.000
_cell.length_c   1.000
_cell.angle_alpha   90.00
_cell.angle_beta   90.00
_cell.angle_gamma   90.00
#
_symmetry.space_group_name_H-M   'P 1'
#
loop_
_entity.id
_entity.type
_entity.pdbx_description
1 polymer ?
#
loop_
_entity_poly.entity_id
_entity_poly.type
_entity_poly.pdbx_seq_one_letter_code
_entity_poly.pdbx_strand_id
1 'polypeptide(L)'
;MGEQITGVRNIIGLFNFMNLLLRRILMCRKVVLWISFALVLSLVGDAPAAMPAGWQSRDIATTGGSANESNGTWTVIGEGADIWGTSDAFYYAYVPLLGDGEITARVVDSGTGSNTWAKGGVMIRETLDANAKHAMMVLTDTDGGGIAFQSRFQSAGTASSSFHGDITESPPHWIKLVREGNMITGYHSADGVDWELFTDTSPDNSGGTMTNPREISMADQVYIGLCVTSHADGELRTYTFDNVSIKLPVIATKPDPADGAMHADTWVSMSWRPGSTAFSHDVYFGEVFADVNDGTGGTFRGNHTSAYFVVGFPGYPYPDGLVPGTTYYWRIDEVETDVVTKHKGKVWSFFVPPKTAYNPSPPDGEMFVDADSKLIWSPGFGAKLHTIYFGDDFDDVNSATVGTPNPTTTFNPGPLEFNKTYYWRVDEFDPPITRRGEVWSFTTTIPGLGTAVMDRWENIPSTDINTLKDNPNYPNNPDVTETVTSFEWDGADLSDYGARIEGWLYAPATGDFTFWLASDDQGELWLSTDDDPSNVELIAYVKDSPTSTSGWTNPNEWTKYASQMSEPVSLVAGGKYYIMAIWKEGSGGDNCQVAWEGPRIPDRTIIPGINLSPYEPLNAYGAKPGNNTTGVTQTPTLLWKPGLQAASHEVYFGTDENAVRNATKASPEYKGSRALGDESYDPGKLLWETTYYWRVEEVNAANPAGPWVGSVWNFTTADFMIVDDFEDYDAGENQIWYAWKDGLGFGALGVDPYYPGNGTGAAVGDETTMSYTEETIVHGGSKSMPLAYDNNKQGYSRYSETELTLTASRDWTEQGVTNLSLWFRGYPASTGSFVESPVGTYTMTGSGADIWVVNGVEADEFHFAYKMLNGAGSIIAKVNSVDNTNDWAKAGVMIRETLNPDSAHAFACITPVNGVASQGRPSAGGTSFNTNQTGIAAPYWVKLERSISGNFTVSHSANGSNWQPVTGATPQNIPMGANVYIGLALTSHDAALTCQAVFSNVTTTGNVTGQWAHQDIGIFSNAAEPLYVAVSNSTGSPALVVHDDPAAAATDIWTEWVIPLQAFADQGIVLTNVDMIAIGLGTRGNTTIPGGSGKMFFDDIRLTRPAPEPEPQP
;
A
#
# COMPACT_ATOMS: atom_id res chain seq x y z
N MET A 1 44.43 -53.00 82.57
CA MET A 1 43.80 -52.03 83.49
C MET A 1 42.83 -51.24 82.63
N GLY A 2 41.54 -51.58 82.55
CA GLY A 2 40.49 -51.29 83.55
C GLY A 2 40.25 -49.77 83.55
N GLU A 3 39.11 -49.17 83.17
CA GLU A 3 37.70 -49.54 83.30
C GLU A 3 36.78 -48.75 82.34
N GLN A 4 35.69 -49.42 81.93
CA GLN A 4 34.28 -48.98 81.82
C GLN A 4 33.91 -47.55 81.35
N ILE A 5 33.27 -47.36 80.19
CA ILE A 5 31.84 -47.58 79.84
C ILE A 5 30.92 -46.38 80.22
N THR A 6 30.57 -45.64 79.17
CA THR A 6 29.29 -44.94 78.87
C THR A 6 28.61 -44.05 79.90
N GLY A 7 28.35 -42.81 79.50
CA GLY A 7 27.43 -41.91 80.22
C GLY A 7 27.05 -40.65 79.48
N VAL A 8 26.90 -40.69 78.15
CA VAL A 8 26.20 -39.65 77.36
C VAL A 8 24.71 -39.71 77.70
N ARG A 9 24.36 -39.18 78.87
CA ARG A 9 23.01 -38.83 79.33
C ARG A 9 23.15 -37.73 80.38
N ASN A 10 23.43 -36.50 79.95
CA ASN A 10 23.12 -35.29 80.74
C ASN A 10 23.26 -33.94 79.99
N ILE A 11 23.41 -33.93 78.66
CA ILE A 11 23.38 -32.68 77.85
C ILE A 11 22.10 -32.56 76.98
N ILE A 12 21.32 -33.65 76.82
CA ILE A 12 20.03 -33.64 76.08
C ILE A 12 18.85 -33.21 76.97
N GLY A 13 19.02 -33.13 78.29
CA GLY A 13 17.95 -32.74 79.23
C GLY A 13 17.72 -31.23 79.38
N LEU A 14 18.75 -30.40 79.26
CA LEU A 14 18.63 -28.95 79.50
C LEU A 14 18.11 -28.18 78.27
N PHE A 15 18.37 -28.66 77.04
CA PHE A 15 17.88 -28.02 75.81
C PHE A 15 16.39 -28.29 75.52
N ASN A 16 15.85 -29.41 76.02
CA ASN A 16 14.42 -29.72 75.88
C ASN A 16 13.52 -29.03 76.92
N PHE A 17 14.06 -28.62 78.08
CA PHE A 17 13.28 -27.90 79.09
C PHE A 17 13.11 -26.40 78.77
N MET A 18 14.08 -25.79 78.06
CA MET A 18 14.02 -24.38 77.66
C MET A 18 13.09 -24.14 76.44
N ASN A 19 12.93 -25.13 75.56
CA ASN A 19 12.00 -25.06 74.41
C ASN A 19 10.52 -25.30 74.80
N LEU A 20 10.25 -25.99 75.92
CA LEU A 20 8.87 -26.19 76.39
C LEU A 20 8.31 -24.98 77.16
N LEU A 21 9.18 -24.18 77.79
CA LEU A 21 8.79 -22.98 78.54
C LEU A 21 8.47 -21.78 77.62
N LEU A 22 9.18 -21.63 76.48
CA LEU A 22 8.84 -20.62 75.47
C LEU A 22 7.53 -20.92 74.72
N ARG A 23 7.17 -22.21 74.53
CA ARG A 23 5.91 -22.60 73.88
C ARG A 23 4.66 -22.42 74.77
N ARG A 24 4.80 -22.39 76.11
CA ARG A 24 3.66 -22.13 77.02
C ARG A 24 3.40 -20.65 77.33
N ILE A 25 4.40 -19.77 77.22
CA ILE A 25 4.22 -18.32 77.46
C ILE A 25 3.59 -17.62 76.23
N LEU A 26 3.80 -18.13 75.02
CA LEU A 26 3.16 -17.57 73.81
C LEU A 26 1.68 -17.98 73.64
N MET A 27 1.23 -19.04 74.32
CA MET A 27 -0.15 -19.55 74.22
C MET A 27 -1.13 -18.87 75.20
N CYS A 28 -0.65 -18.30 76.31
CA CYS A 28 -1.51 -17.64 77.30
C CYS A 28 -1.82 -16.15 77.02
N ARG A 29 -1.21 -15.54 76.00
CA ARG A 29 -1.58 -14.18 75.53
C ARG A 29 -2.73 -14.17 74.51
N LYS A 30 -3.13 -15.34 73.99
CA LYS A 30 -4.25 -15.48 73.04
C LYS A 30 -5.59 -15.86 73.67
N VAL A 31 -5.65 -16.23 74.95
CA VAL A 31 -6.90 -16.69 75.60
C VAL A 31 -7.61 -15.59 76.41
N VAL A 32 -6.89 -14.58 76.91
CA VAL A 32 -7.50 -13.50 77.72
C VAL A 32 -8.13 -12.38 76.86
N LEU A 33 -7.80 -12.28 75.57
CA LEU A 33 -8.49 -11.37 74.66
C LEU A 33 -9.80 -11.95 74.06
N TRP A 34 -10.09 -13.23 74.29
CA TRP A 34 -11.25 -13.94 73.72
C TRP A 34 -12.50 -13.95 74.62
N ILE A 35 -12.45 -13.40 75.84
CA ILE A 35 -13.59 -13.44 76.80
C ILE A 35 -14.25 -12.07 77.02
N SER A 36 -13.76 -10.98 76.40
CA SER A 36 -14.39 -9.65 76.51
C SER A 36 -15.21 -9.22 75.28
N PHE A 37 -15.44 -10.11 74.31
CA PHE A 37 -16.23 -9.81 73.11
C PHE A 37 -17.25 -10.91 72.78
N ALA A 38 -17.82 -11.55 73.81
CA ALA A 38 -18.82 -12.61 73.66
C ALA A 38 -20.15 -12.31 74.38
N LEU A 39 -20.48 -11.03 74.62
CA LEU A 39 -21.81 -10.68 75.15
C LEU A 39 -22.31 -9.29 74.71
N VAL A 40 -22.42 -9.08 73.40
CA VAL A 40 -23.55 -8.33 72.78
C VAL A 40 -23.89 -9.06 71.48
N LEU A 41 -24.74 -10.08 71.61
CA LEU A 41 -25.34 -10.82 70.51
C LEU A 41 -26.67 -10.14 70.18
N SER A 42 -26.69 -9.32 69.12
CA SER A 42 -27.82 -9.15 68.20
C SER A 42 -27.52 -8.01 67.21
N LEU A 43 -27.49 -8.33 65.91
CA LEU A 43 -27.37 -7.46 64.73
C LEU A 43 -25.98 -6.94 64.34
N VAL A 44 -25.18 -7.75 63.62
CA VAL A 44 -24.27 -7.30 62.55
C VAL A 44 -24.11 -8.45 61.54
N GLY A 45 -24.25 -8.16 60.24
CA GLY A 45 -24.20 -9.13 59.14
C GLY A 45 -22.83 -9.78 58.91
N ASP A 46 -22.84 -10.86 58.14
CA ASP A 46 -21.67 -11.67 57.76
C ASP A 46 -20.51 -10.80 57.23
N ALA A 47 -19.28 -11.15 57.62
CA ALA A 47 -18.07 -10.54 57.06
C ALA A 47 -17.99 -10.87 55.55
N PRO A 48 -17.59 -9.92 54.68
CA PRO A 48 -17.45 -10.19 53.25
C PRO A 48 -16.40 -11.29 53.02
N ALA A 49 -16.76 -12.27 52.21
CA ALA A 49 -15.89 -13.38 51.84
C ALA A 49 -14.62 -12.85 51.13
N ALA A 50 -13.45 -13.26 51.60
CA ALA A 50 -12.16 -12.82 51.07
C ALA A 50 -11.77 -13.62 49.80
N MET A 51 -10.98 -13.00 48.92
CA MET A 51 -10.45 -13.66 47.71
C MET A 51 -9.60 -14.91 48.06
N PRO A 52 -9.58 -15.95 47.19
CA PRO A 52 -8.74 -17.13 47.40
C PRO A 52 -7.26 -16.79 47.47
N ALA A 53 -6.47 -17.62 48.16
CA ALA A 53 -5.04 -17.41 48.31
C ALA A 53 -4.33 -17.31 46.94
N GLY A 54 -3.52 -16.25 46.76
CA GLY A 54 -2.80 -15.97 45.51
C GLY A 54 -3.52 -15.00 44.57
N TRP A 55 -4.85 -14.86 44.70
CA TRP A 55 -5.63 -13.92 43.90
C TRP A 55 -5.57 -12.50 44.45
N GLN A 56 -5.56 -11.54 43.54
CA GLN A 56 -5.67 -10.12 43.77
C GLN A 56 -6.85 -9.59 42.98
N SER A 57 -7.39 -8.44 43.35
CA SER A 57 -8.41 -7.77 42.55
C SER A 57 -8.27 -6.26 42.64
N ARG A 58 -8.63 -5.56 41.56
CA ARG A 58 -8.68 -4.09 41.53
C ARG A 58 -9.52 -3.59 40.38
N ASP A 59 -9.95 -2.34 40.50
CA ASP A 59 -10.41 -1.55 39.36
C ASP A 59 -9.23 -1.19 38.43
N ILE A 60 -9.52 -1.19 37.13
CA ILE A 60 -8.69 -0.66 36.07
C ILE A 60 -9.44 0.56 35.51
N ALA A 61 -8.88 1.74 35.73
CA ALA A 61 -9.47 3.04 35.36
C ALA A 61 -10.87 3.35 35.92
N THR A 62 -11.36 2.62 36.92
CA THR A 62 -12.66 2.83 37.61
C THR A 62 -12.49 2.78 39.14
N THR A 63 -13.59 2.89 39.92
CA THR A 63 -13.51 2.84 41.40
C THR A 63 -14.64 2.09 42.12
N GLY A 64 -15.65 1.58 41.40
CA GLY A 64 -16.84 0.99 41.99
C GLY A 64 -16.88 -0.54 42.09
N GLY A 65 -15.90 -1.28 41.56
CA GLY A 65 -15.98 -2.72 41.44
C GLY A 65 -15.58 -3.53 42.68
N SER A 66 -15.91 -4.82 42.70
CA SER A 66 -15.52 -5.77 43.75
C SER A 66 -15.49 -7.21 43.25
N ALA A 67 -14.72 -8.08 43.90
CA ALA A 67 -14.76 -9.52 43.66
C ALA A 67 -14.71 -10.31 44.97
N ASN A 68 -15.44 -11.41 45.01
CA ASN A 68 -15.38 -12.38 46.10
C ASN A 68 -15.60 -13.80 45.58
N GLU A 69 -15.10 -14.79 46.32
CA GLU A 69 -15.34 -16.21 46.08
C GLU A 69 -15.95 -16.84 47.32
N SER A 70 -16.95 -17.69 47.13
CA SER A 70 -17.58 -18.46 48.21
C SER A 70 -18.09 -19.80 47.69
N ASN A 71 -17.60 -20.90 48.27
CA ASN A 71 -18.02 -22.27 47.97
C ASN A 71 -17.94 -22.67 46.48
N GLY A 72 -16.95 -22.16 45.75
CA GLY A 72 -16.71 -22.42 44.33
C GLY A 72 -17.41 -21.46 43.37
N THR A 73 -18.18 -20.50 43.89
CA THR A 73 -18.83 -19.44 43.10
C THR A 73 -18.10 -18.11 43.28
N TRP A 74 -17.73 -17.52 42.16
CA TRP A 74 -17.14 -16.20 42.06
C TRP A 74 -18.21 -15.18 41.72
N THR A 75 -18.27 -14.09 42.49
CA THR A 75 -19.09 -12.92 42.17
C THR A 75 -18.14 -11.78 41.86
N VAL A 76 -18.19 -11.26 40.63
CA VAL A 76 -17.36 -10.15 40.18
C VAL A 76 -18.26 -9.03 39.71
N ILE A 77 -18.10 -7.86 40.33
CA ILE A 77 -18.86 -6.64 40.05
C ILE A 77 -17.91 -5.66 39.38
N GLY A 78 -18.27 -5.20 38.18
CA GLY A 78 -17.50 -4.24 37.42
C GLY A 78 -18.30 -3.00 37.04
N GLU A 79 -17.63 -1.85 37.17
CA GLU A 79 -18.00 -0.58 36.54
C GLU A 79 -17.09 -0.35 35.34
N GLY A 80 -17.55 0.39 34.33
CA GLY A 80 -16.67 1.04 33.37
C GLY A 80 -17.29 1.28 32.00
N ALA A 81 -16.69 2.21 31.26
CA ALA A 81 -17.14 2.62 29.94
C ALA A 81 -17.06 1.49 28.91
N ASP A 82 -15.91 0.82 28.80
CA ASP A 82 -15.72 -0.43 28.05
C ASP A 82 -14.30 -1.02 28.25
N ILE A 83 -14.08 -2.25 27.79
CA ILE A 83 -12.74 -2.81 27.53
C ILE A 83 -12.49 -2.68 26.02
N TRP A 84 -12.15 -1.47 25.57
CA TRP A 84 -12.05 -1.12 24.15
C TRP A 84 -11.15 0.11 23.89
N GLY A 85 -10.92 0.44 22.62
CA GLY A 85 -10.29 1.71 22.22
C GLY A 85 -8.82 1.76 22.63
N THR A 86 -8.34 2.88 23.18
CA THR A 86 -6.96 3.08 23.66
C THR A 86 -6.79 2.88 25.18
N SER A 87 -7.89 2.77 25.92
CA SER A 87 -7.91 2.68 27.38
C SER A 87 -9.12 1.88 27.85
N ASP A 88 -8.86 0.88 28.69
CA ASP A 88 -9.85 -0.03 29.25
C ASP A 88 -10.37 0.49 30.60
N ALA A 89 -11.66 0.30 30.87
CA ALA A 89 -12.34 0.64 32.11
C ALA A 89 -13.19 -0.56 32.59
N PHE A 90 -12.71 -1.26 33.63
CA PHE A 90 -13.32 -2.52 34.11
C PHE A 90 -12.79 -2.94 35.49
N TYR A 91 -13.38 -3.99 36.07
CA TYR A 91 -12.86 -4.64 37.28
C TYR A 91 -12.16 -5.96 36.95
N TYR A 92 -11.00 -6.19 37.57
CA TYR A 92 -10.16 -7.34 37.29
C TYR A 92 -9.80 -8.10 38.56
N ALA A 93 -10.13 -9.40 38.61
CA ALA A 93 -9.67 -10.36 39.60
C ALA A 93 -8.63 -11.28 38.94
N TYR A 94 -7.41 -11.36 39.46
CA TYR A 94 -6.29 -11.97 38.74
C TYR A 94 -5.20 -12.56 39.64
N VAL A 95 -4.33 -13.36 39.02
CA VAL A 95 -3.03 -13.78 39.57
C VAL A 95 -1.91 -13.42 38.58
N PRO A 96 -0.67 -13.18 39.04
CA PRO A 96 0.46 -13.09 38.14
C PRO A 96 0.74 -14.47 37.52
N LEU A 97 0.86 -14.49 36.20
CA LEU A 97 1.29 -15.64 35.41
C LEU A 97 2.66 -15.33 34.81
N LEU A 98 3.62 -16.23 35.01
CA LEU A 98 4.88 -16.18 34.30
C LEU A 98 4.77 -17.15 33.12
N GLY A 99 5.07 -16.72 31.90
CA GLY A 99 5.07 -17.48 30.64
C GLY A 99 3.71 -18.03 30.24
N ASP A 100 3.73 -19.29 29.77
CA ASP A 100 2.57 -20.01 29.24
C ASP A 100 1.58 -20.38 30.35
N GLY A 101 0.31 -20.52 30.00
CA GLY A 101 -0.73 -20.90 30.95
C GLY A 101 -2.13 -20.87 30.34
N GLU A 102 -3.06 -21.50 31.04
CA GLU A 102 -4.47 -21.59 30.65
C GLU A 102 -5.35 -21.07 31.78
N ILE A 103 -6.43 -20.37 31.43
CA ILE A 103 -7.56 -20.10 32.33
C ILE A 103 -8.84 -20.62 31.73
N THR A 104 -9.63 -21.31 32.55
CA THR A 104 -10.97 -21.81 32.23
C THR A 104 -11.95 -21.27 33.26
N ALA A 105 -13.15 -20.86 32.82
CA ALA A 105 -14.27 -20.52 33.70
C ALA A 105 -15.60 -20.85 33.03
N ARG A 106 -16.63 -21.15 33.83
CA ARG A 106 -18.02 -21.15 33.38
C ARG A 106 -18.68 -19.87 33.85
N VAL A 107 -19.18 -19.06 32.93
CA VAL A 107 -20.05 -17.92 33.22
C VAL A 107 -21.41 -18.49 33.60
N VAL A 108 -21.92 -18.18 34.79
CA VAL A 108 -23.18 -18.74 35.31
C VAL A 108 -24.35 -17.77 35.14
N ASP A 109 -24.11 -16.49 35.35
CA ASP A 109 -25.10 -15.41 35.24
C ASP A 109 -24.41 -14.10 34.86
N SER A 110 -24.99 -13.34 33.93
CA SER A 110 -24.53 -12.01 33.49
C SER A 110 -25.22 -10.85 34.23
N GLY A 111 -26.15 -11.16 35.14
CA GLY A 111 -26.93 -10.20 35.88
C GLY A 111 -27.87 -9.37 34.99
N THR A 112 -28.43 -8.29 35.53
CA THR A 112 -29.27 -7.34 34.80
C THR A 112 -28.62 -5.96 34.78
N GLY A 113 -28.54 -5.30 33.62
CA GLY A 113 -27.98 -3.96 33.46
C GLY A 113 -28.62 -3.19 32.31
N SER A 114 -28.30 -1.90 32.16
CA SER A 114 -28.87 -1.05 31.11
C SER A 114 -28.25 -1.29 29.72
N ASN A 115 -27.05 -1.86 29.66
CA ASN A 115 -26.28 -2.06 28.43
C ASN A 115 -26.04 -3.54 28.14
N THR A 116 -26.46 -3.98 26.95
CA THR A 116 -26.34 -5.37 26.46
C THR A 116 -24.91 -5.76 26.10
N TRP A 117 -24.02 -4.79 25.91
CA TRP A 117 -22.59 -4.99 25.61
C TRP A 117 -21.71 -5.09 26.86
N ALA A 118 -22.32 -5.19 28.04
CA ALA A 118 -21.60 -5.48 29.28
C ALA A 118 -20.87 -6.83 29.16
N LYS A 119 -19.59 -6.87 29.51
CA LYS A 119 -18.73 -8.04 29.27
C LYS A 119 -18.35 -8.70 30.58
N GLY A 120 -18.41 -10.02 30.63
CA GLY A 120 -17.87 -10.82 31.72
C GLY A 120 -17.16 -12.07 31.21
N GLY A 121 -15.92 -12.30 31.63
CA GLY A 121 -15.17 -13.45 31.15
C GLY A 121 -13.77 -13.62 31.71
N VAL A 122 -12.92 -14.30 30.94
CA VAL A 122 -11.52 -14.57 31.27
C VAL A 122 -10.58 -13.71 30.41
N MET A 123 -9.47 -13.25 30.99
CA MET A 123 -8.51 -12.36 30.33
C MET A 123 -7.07 -12.70 30.71
N ILE A 124 -6.19 -12.63 29.72
CA ILE A 124 -4.72 -12.56 29.86
C ILE A 124 -4.27 -11.15 29.46
N ARG A 125 -3.57 -10.44 30.35
CA ARG A 125 -3.19 -9.04 30.17
C ARG A 125 -1.73 -8.77 30.57
N GLU A 126 -1.00 -8.02 29.76
CA GLU A 126 0.43 -7.75 29.96
C GLU A 126 0.73 -6.94 31.23
N THR A 127 0.04 -5.81 31.45
CA THR A 127 0.20 -4.95 32.63
C THR A 127 -1.14 -4.57 33.25
N LEU A 128 -1.13 -3.98 34.46
CA LEU A 128 -2.34 -3.47 35.12
C LEU A 128 -2.68 -2.03 34.72
N ASP A 129 -2.00 -1.47 33.71
CA ASP A 129 -2.31 -0.15 33.17
C ASP A 129 -3.56 -0.24 32.27
N ALA A 130 -4.30 0.85 32.14
CA ALA A 130 -5.55 0.86 31.36
C ALA A 130 -5.33 0.62 29.86
N ASN A 131 -4.12 0.84 29.34
CA ASN A 131 -3.78 0.75 27.92
C ASN A 131 -3.01 -0.53 27.52
N ALA A 132 -2.96 -1.54 28.39
CA ALA A 132 -2.12 -2.72 28.21
C ALA A 132 -2.64 -3.71 27.16
N LYS A 133 -1.70 -4.40 26.50
CA LYS A 133 -2.01 -5.52 25.61
C LYS A 133 -2.77 -6.60 26.37
N HIS A 134 -3.78 -7.17 25.73
CA HIS A 134 -4.57 -8.23 26.33
C HIS A 134 -5.25 -9.11 25.27
N ALA A 135 -5.68 -10.29 25.69
CA ALA A 135 -6.66 -11.10 25.00
C ALA A 135 -7.69 -11.59 26.02
N MET A 136 -8.95 -11.62 25.63
CA MET A 136 -10.06 -12.04 26.47
C MET A 136 -11.06 -12.91 25.71
N MET A 137 -11.63 -13.90 26.41
CA MET A 137 -12.86 -14.58 26.03
C MET A 137 -13.95 -14.09 26.97
N VAL A 138 -15.03 -13.53 26.44
CA VAL A 138 -16.10 -12.91 27.23
C VAL A 138 -17.47 -13.33 26.73
N LEU A 139 -18.46 -13.28 27.62
CA LEU A 139 -19.88 -13.27 27.26
C LEU A 139 -20.44 -11.85 27.41
N THR A 140 -21.30 -11.47 26.46
CA THR A 140 -22.23 -10.33 26.50
C THR A 140 -23.68 -10.83 26.52
N ASP A 141 -24.65 -9.93 26.68
CA ASP A 141 -26.05 -10.32 26.53
C ASP A 141 -26.34 -10.67 25.06
N THR A 142 -27.39 -11.45 24.78
CA THR A 142 -27.70 -11.96 23.43
C THR A 142 -27.80 -10.85 22.37
N ASP A 143 -28.37 -9.69 22.73
CA ASP A 143 -28.49 -8.51 21.85
C ASP A 143 -27.17 -7.72 21.70
N GLY A 144 -26.13 -8.08 22.46
CA GLY A 144 -24.77 -7.54 22.42
C GLY A 144 -23.75 -8.51 21.82
N GLY A 145 -24.20 -9.54 21.08
CA GLY A 145 -23.32 -10.40 20.27
C GLY A 145 -22.85 -11.73 20.90
N GLY A 146 -23.29 -12.09 22.12
CA GLY A 146 -23.01 -13.41 22.71
C GLY A 146 -21.55 -13.62 23.15
N ILE A 147 -20.90 -14.69 22.66
CA ILE A 147 -19.51 -15.02 23.02
C ILE A 147 -18.55 -14.27 22.09
N ALA A 148 -17.51 -13.65 22.66
CA ALA A 148 -16.52 -12.89 21.90
C ALA A 148 -15.08 -13.23 22.30
N PHE A 149 -14.20 -13.35 21.30
CA PHE A 149 -12.75 -13.28 21.46
C PHE A 149 -12.27 -11.87 21.09
N GLN A 150 -11.72 -11.14 22.05
CA GLN A 150 -11.29 -9.75 21.86
C GLN A 150 -9.84 -9.56 22.27
N SER A 151 -9.10 -8.72 21.55
CA SER A 151 -7.69 -8.48 21.85
C SER A 151 -7.20 -7.08 21.50
N ARG A 152 -6.19 -6.65 22.26
CA ARG A 152 -5.33 -5.49 21.99
C ARG A 152 -3.89 -5.98 21.89
N PHE A 153 -3.28 -5.84 20.71
CA PHE A 153 -1.93 -6.37 20.45
C PHE A 153 -0.81 -5.32 20.58
N GLN A 154 -1.15 -4.03 20.73
CA GLN A 154 -0.20 -2.94 20.98
C GLN A 154 -0.63 -2.10 22.20
N SER A 155 0.34 -1.70 23.02
CA SER A 155 0.08 -0.80 24.16
C SER A 155 -0.37 0.56 23.65
N ALA A 156 -1.46 1.09 24.20
CA ALA A 156 -2.11 2.33 23.73
C ALA A 156 -2.48 2.36 22.23
N GLY A 157 -2.52 1.20 21.54
CA GLY A 157 -3.00 1.12 20.17
C GLY A 157 -4.48 1.53 20.08
N THR A 158 -4.85 2.24 19.02
CA THR A 158 -6.25 2.56 18.66
C THR A 158 -7.04 1.33 18.22
N ALA A 159 -6.35 0.28 17.75
CA ALA A 159 -6.93 -0.98 17.27
C ALA A 159 -7.12 -2.00 18.41
N SER A 160 -8.20 -1.86 19.18
CA SER A 160 -8.81 -3.03 19.84
C SER A 160 -9.65 -3.75 18.78
N SER A 161 -9.50 -5.07 18.69
CA SER A 161 -10.09 -5.88 17.63
C SER A 161 -10.93 -6.98 18.28
N SER A 162 -12.16 -7.18 17.81
CA SER A 162 -13.10 -8.19 18.31
C SER A 162 -13.63 -9.07 17.21
N PHE A 163 -13.72 -10.35 17.52
CA PHE A 163 -14.66 -11.27 16.88
C PHE A 163 -15.96 -11.32 17.67
N HIS A 164 -17.10 -11.24 16.99
CA HIS A 164 -18.41 -11.58 17.54
C HIS A 164 -18.95 -12.70 16.66
N GLY A 165 -18.87 -13.94 17.14
CA GLY A 165 -19.46 -15.04 16.40
C GLY A 165 -20.98 -14.92 16.42
N ASP A 166 -21.66 -15.49 15.42
CA ASP A 166 -23.13 -15.68 15.39
C ASP A 166 -23.67 -16.56 16.55
N ILE A 167 -22.82 -16.92 17.51
CA ILE A 167 -23.09 -17.79 18.66
C ILE A 167 -23.78 -16.96 19.74
N THR A 168 -25.11 -16.90 19.64
CA THR A 168 -26.05 -16.21 20.55
C THR A 168 -26.32 -16.97 21.85
N GLU A 169 -25.30 -17.62 22.41
CA GLU A 169 -25.43 -18.43 23.63
C GLU A 169 -25.41 -17.58 24.90
N SER A 170 -26.37 -17.82 25.80
CA SER A 170 -26.50 -17.12 27.08
C SER A 170 -25.90 -17.95 28.23
N PRO A 171 -25.53 -17.33 29.37
CA PRO A 171 -25.15 -18.08 30.56
C PRO A 171 -26.23 -19.12 30.96
N PRO A 172 -25.83 -20.34 31.41
CA PRO A 172 -24.46 -20.72 31.72
C PRO A 172 -23.66 -21.24 30.50
N HIS A 173 -22.42 -20.75 30.30
CA HIS A 173 -21.53 -21.19 29.21
C HIS A 173 -20.06 -21.19 29.61
N TRP A 174 -19.25 -22.10 29.05
CA TRP A 174 -17.82 -22.21 29.36
C TRP A 174 -16.93 -21.47 28.37
N ILE A 175 -15.89 -20.83 28.90
CA ILE A 175 -14.89 -20.07 28.14
C ILE A 175 -13.49 -20.38 28.64
N LYS A 176 -12.52 -20.37 27.72
CA LYS A 176 -11.12 -20.70 28.01
C LYS A 176 -10.16 -19.89 27.14
N LEU A 177 -9.05 -19.49 27.75
CA LEU A 177 -7.89 -18.92 27.06
C LEU A 177 -6.65 -19.76 27.34
N VAL A 178 -5.86 -20.02 26.30
CA VAL A 178 -4.58 -20.71 26.37
C VAL A 178 -3.50 -19.79 25.81
N ARG A 179 -2.42 -19.55 26.56
CA ARG A 179 -1.22 -18.85 26.08
C ARG A 179 -0.06 -19.83 25.90
N GLU A 180 0.51 -19.84 24.71
CA GLU A 180 1.74 -20.57 24.35
C GLU A 180 2.73 -19.60 23.66
N GLY A 181 3.77 -19.18 24.37
CA GLY A 181 4.68 -18.14 23.91
C GLY A 181 3.96 -16.80 23.72
N ASN A 182 3.93 -16.33 22.46
CA ASN A 182 3.17 -15.15 22.04
C ASN A 182 1.78 -15.51 21.51
N MET A 183 1.47 -16.79 21.28
CA MET A 183 0.18 -17.20 20.75
C MET A 183 -0.83 -17.30 21.89
N ILE A 184 -1.98 -16.64 21.72
CA ILE A 184 -3.13 -16.76 22.62
C ILE A 184 -4.31 -17.30 21.83
N THR A 185 -4.90 -18.38 22.32
CA THR A 185 -6.02 -19.08 21.67
C THR A 185 -7.25 -19.08 22.56
N GLY A 186 -8.39 -18.69 21.99
CA GLY A 186 -9.70 -18.68 22.64
C GLY A 186 -10.56 -19.89 22.29
N TYR A 187 -11.21 -20.48 23.30
CA TYR A 187 -12.12 -21.62 23.16
C TYR A 187 -13.41 -21.39 23.95
N HIS A 188 -14.49 -22.05 23.55
CA HIS A 188 -15.74 -22.13 24.30
C HIS A 188 -16.28 -23.56 24.37
N SER A 189 -17.26 -23.81 25.25
CA SER A 189 -17.87 -25.12 25.43
C SER A 189 -19.25 -25.02 26.09
N ALA A 190 -20.19 -25.85 25.65
CA ALA A 190 -21.50 -25.98 26.29
C ALA A 190 -21.45 -26.82 27.59
N ASP A 191 -20.50 -27.76 27.71
CA ASP A 191 -20.46 -28.76 28.79
C ASP A 191 -19.18 -28.74 29.65
N GLY A 192 -18.14 -28.02 29.21
CA GLY A 192 -16.85 -27.92 29.87
C GLY A 192 -15.91 -29.10 29.59
N VAL A 193 -16.33 -30.04 28.74
CA VAL A 193 -15.60 -31.26 28.36
C VAL A 193 -15.16 -31.16 26.90
N ASP A 194 -16.11 -30.90 26.00
CA ASP A 194 -15.87 -30.76 24.57
C ASP A 194 -15.63 -29.28 24.25
N TRP A 195 -14.39 -28.94 23.90
CA TRP A 195 -13.96 -27.57 23.67
C TRP A 195 -13.84 -27.27 22.18
N GLU A 196 -14.55 -26.24 21.73
CA GLU A 196 -14.51 -25.76 20.36
C GLU A 196 -13.59 -24.54 20.25
N LEU A 197 -12.78 -24.51 19.19
CA LEU A 197 -12.00 -23.33 18.84
C LEU A 197 -12.98 -22.24 18.41
N PHE A 198 -12.84 -21.04 19.00
CA PHE A 198 -13.69 -19.94 18.59
C PHE A 198 -13.21 -19.38 17.25
N THR A 199 -13.90 -19.70 16.16
CA THR A 199 -13.57 -19.22 14.80
C THR A 199 -14.67 -18.32 14.27
N ASP A 200 -14.29 -17.19 13.69
CA ASP A 200 -15.19 -16.27 12.99
C ASP A 200 -14.45 -15.71 11.76
N THR A 201 -15.18 -15.59 10.65
CA THR A 201 -14.67 -15.14 9.34
C THR A 201 -15.11 -13.71 9.01
N SER A 202 -15.84 -13.05 9.90
CA SER A 202 -16.26 -11.65 9.73
C SER A 202 -15.06 -10.70 9.82
N PRO A 203 -15.00 -9.64 8.99
CA PRO A 203 -13.98 -8.61 9.10
C PRO A 203 -14.10 -7.88 10.44
N ASP A 204 -12.97 -7.48 11.03
CA ASP A 204 -13.03 -6.67 12.24
C ASP A 204 -13.66 -5.28 11.96
N ASN A 205 -14.02 -4.55 13.03
CA ASN A 205 -14.62 -3.21 12.93
C ASN A 205 -13.71 -2.15 12.25
N SER A 206 -12.48 -2.52 11.86
CA SER A 206 -11.51 -1.72 11.11
C SER A 206 -11.23 -2.24 9.69
N GLY A 207 -11.95 -3.27 9.22
CA GLY A 207 -11.77 -3.88 7.90
C GLY A 207 -10.56 -4.82 7.79
N GLY A 208 -9.90 -5.16 8.91
CA GLY A 208 -8.78 -6.08 8.98
C GLY A 208 -9.19 -7.52 9.27
N THR A 209 -8.37 -8.48 8.83
CA THR A 209 -8.53 -9.91 9.16
C THR A 209 -7.91 -10.19 10.54
N MET A 210 -8.74 -10.45 11.55
CA MET A 210 -8.24 -11.05 12.80
C MET A 210 -8.09 -12.56 12.66
N THR A 211 -7.21 -13.17 13.46
CA THR A 211 -7.07 -14.63 13.57
C THR A 211 -7.19 -15.10 15.03
N ASN A 212 -7.80 -16.28 15.25
CA ASN A 212 -7.70 -17.06 16.49
C ASN A 212 -7.21 -18.46 16.09
N PRO A 213 -5.99 -18.89 16.49
CA PRO A 213 -5.06 -18.27 17.45
C PRO A 213 -4.52 -16.89 17.05
N ARG A 214 -4.28 -16.02 18.04
CA ARG A 214 -3.71 -14.66 17.82
C ARG A 214 -2.30 -14.54 18.37
N GLU A 215 -1.36 -14.03 17.57
CA GLU A 215 -0.04 -13.66 18.08
C GLU A 215 -0.07 -12.28 18.76
N ILE A 216 0.30 -12.24 20.04
CA ILE A 216 0.47 -11.03 20.83
C ILE A 216 1.80 -11.10 21.55
N SER A 217 2.75 -10.27 21.14
CA SER A 217 4.04 -10.14 21.82
C SER A 217 3.84 -9.48 23.19
N MET A 218 3.83 -10.31 24.25
CA MET A 218 3.70 -9.88 25.64
C MET A 218 4.98 -10.18 26.43
N ALA A 219 5.22 -9.40 27.48
CA ALA A 219 6.21 -9.72 28.51
C ALA A 219 6.03 -11.15 29.06
N ASP A 220 7.13 -11.73 29.59
CA ASP A 220 7.09 -13.08 30.17
C ASP A 220 6.21 -13.12 31.42
N GLN A 221 6.22 -12.08 32.26
CA GLN A 221 5.23 -11.94 33.33
C GLN A 221 4.01 -11.17 32.83
N VAL A 222 2.83 -11.76 33.02
CA VAL A 222 1.51 -11.16 32.74
C VAL A 222 0.55 -11.44 33.87
N TYR A 223 -0.70 -11.02 33.72
CA TYR A 223 -1.79 -11.26 34.65
C TYR A 223 -2.87 -12.07 33.95
N ILE A 224 -3.39 -13.09 34.63
CA ILE A 224 -4.44 -13.99 34.13
C ILE A 224 -5.59 -14.03 35.14
N GLY A 225 -6.83 -13.93 34.68
CA GLY A 225 -7.95 -13.74 35.60
C GLY A 225 -9.31 -13.49 34.99
N LEU A 226 -10.27 -13.08 35.82
CA LEU A 226 -11.65 -12.74 35.48
C LEU A 226 -11.81 -11.22 35.30
N CYS A 227 -12.43 -10.80 34.21
CA CYS A 227 -12.70 -9.38 33.89
C CYS A 227 -14.21 -9.12 33.77
N VAL A 228 -14.67 -7.98 34.31
CA VAL A 228 -16.07 -7.52 34.19
C VAL A 228 -16.14 -6.02 33.92
N THR A 229 -16.91 -5.61 32.91
CA THR A 229 -17.30 -4.20 32.67
C THR A 229 -18.80 -4.09 32.47
N SER A 230 -19.38 -2.96 32.89
CA SER A 230 -20.80 -2.66 32.68
C SER A 230 -21.10 -2.10 31.29
N HIS A 231 -20.07 -1.65 30.56
CA HIS A 231 -20.21 -0.91 29.30
C HIS A 231 -21.04 0.40 29.45
N ALA A 232 -21.16 0.87 30.69
CA ALA A 232 -21.94 2.04 31.05
C ALA A 232 -21.24 2.71 32.24
N ASP A 233 -20.52 3.80 31.95
CA ASP A 233 -19.76 4.54 32.95
C ASP A 233 -20.65 4.99 34.11
N GLY A 234 -20.22 4.74 35.35
CA GLY A 234 -21.03 5.00 36.54
C GLY A 234 -22.06 3.92 36.90
N GLU A 235 -22.24 2.87 36.11
CA GLU A 235 -23.11 1.74 36.43
C GLU A 235 -22.33 0.49 36.82
N LEU A 236 -22.87 -0.29 37.77
CA LEU A 236 -22.29 -1.57 38.18
C LEU A 236 -23.02 -2.74 37.51
N ARG A 237 -22.24 -3.68 36.97
CA ARG A 237 -22.72 -4.95 36.43
C ARG A 237 -22.12 -6.10 37.24
N THR A 238 -22.93 -7.11 37.56
CA THR A 238 -22.50 -8.30 38.31
C THR A 238 -22.49 -9.51 37.38
N TYR A 239 -21.35 -10.17 37.26
CA TYR A 239 -21.25 -11.50 36.67
C TYR A 239 -20.93 -12.52 37.76
N THR A 240 -21.50 -13.72 37.63
CA THR A 240 -21.13 -14.87 38.47
C THR A 240 -20.46 -15.95 37.64
N PHE A 241 -19.43 -16.57 38.21
CA PHE A 241 -18.66 -17.64 37.58
C PHE A 241 -18.53 -18.83 38.53
N ASP A 242 -18.40 -20.02 37.98
CA ASP A 242 -17.93 -21.19 38.72
C ASP A 242 -16.88 -21.96 37.90
N ASN A 243 -16.29 -22.99 38.50
CA ASN A 243 -15.24 -23.82 37.88
C ASN A 243 -14.04 -23.01 37.33
N VAL A 244 -13.72 -21.88 37.99
CA VAL A 244 -12.57 -21.05 37.63
C VAL A 244 -11.29 -21.81 37.97
N SER A 245 -10.48 -22.10 36.96
CA SER A 245 -9.20 -22.80 37.14
C SER A 245 -8.11 -22.18 36.27
N ILE A 246 -6.90 -22.14 36.82
CA ILE A 246 -5.68 -21.74 36.11
C ILE A 246 -4.75 -22.93 36.09
N LYS A 247 -4.23 -23.30 34.92
CA LYS A 247 -3.25 -24.36 34.75
C LYS A 247 -1.94 -23.79 34.23
N LEU A 248 -0.86 -24.16 34.89
CA LEU A 248 0.51 -23.86 34.46
C LEU A 248 1.07 -25.03 33.66
N PRO A 249 2.03 -24.80 32.75
CA PRO A 249 2.72 -25.85 32.03
C PRO A 249 3.37 -26.83 33.00
N VAL A 250 3.26 -28.13 32.72
CA VAL A 250 3.93 -29.20 33.48
C VAL A 250 5.18 -29.72 32.78
N ILE A 251 5.41 -29.28 31.53
CA ILE A 251 6.61 -29.57 30.74
C ILE A 251 7.57 -28.38 30.75
N ALA A 252 8.83 -28.63 30.37
CA ALA A 252 9.84 -27.60 30.20
C ALA A 252 9.46 -26.64 29.05
N THR A 253 9.75 -25.35 29.24
CA THR A 253 9.47 -24.27 28.27
C THR A 253 10.65 -23.31 28.16
N LYS A 254 10.59 -22.34 27.24
CA LYS A 254 11.60 -21.27 27.07
C LYS A 254 13.04 -21.80 26.97
N PRO A 255 13.35 -22.60 25.93
CA PRO A 255 14.71 -23.07 25.72
C PRO A 255 15.68 -21.93 25.45
N ASP A 256 16.89 -22.04 26.00
CA ASP A 256 18.06 -21.26 25.62
C ASP A 256 19.22 -22.25 25.37
N PRO A 257 19.78 -22.35 24.15
CA PRO A 257 19.43 -21.59 22.95
C PRO A 257 17.97 -21.79 22.54
N ALA A 258 17.36 -20.74 21.99
CA ALA A 258 16.02 -20.82 21.44
C ALA A 258 15.93 -21.90 20.36
N ASP A 259 14.75 -22.48 20.16
CA ASP A 259 14.57 -23.50 19.14
C ASP A 259 14.89 -22.96 17.74
N GLY A 260 15.72 -23.68 16.99
CA GLY A 260 16.25 -23.29 15.68
C GLY A 260 17.39 -22.26 15.73
N ALA A 261 17.87 -21.85 16.91
CA ALA A 261 18.87 -20.78 17.01
C ALA A 261 20.22 -21.16 16.38
N MET A 262 20.92 -20.15 15.86
CA MET A 262 22.33 -20.27 15.48
C MET A 262 23.23 -20.03 16.71
N HIS A 263 24.09 -20.99 17.01
CA HIS A 263 24.98 -20.95 18.18
C HIS A 263 26.45 -20.95 17.74
N ALA A 264 27.07 -19.78 17.71
CA ALA A 264 28.45 -19.58 17.25
C ALA A 264 29.50 -19.89 18.35
N ASP A 265 29.40 -21.07 18.97
CA ASP A 265 30.43 -21.61 19.86
C ASP A 265 30.41 -23.15 19.80
N THR A 266 31.50 -23.77 20.24
CA THR A 266 31.67 -25.23 20.31
C THR A 266 31.23 -25.81 21.65
N TRP A 267 30.70 -24.98 22.55
CA TRP A 267 30.12 -25.42 23.81
C TRP A 267 28.87 -24.59 24.10
N VAL A 268 27.93 -25.15 24.85
CA VAL A 268 26.70 -24.44 25.22
C VAL A 268 26.27 -24.83 26.62
N SER A 269 25.75 -23.85 27.36
CA SER A 269 24.98 -24.08 28.57
C SER A 269 23.51 -23.99 28.20
N MET A 270 22.88 -25.12 27.89
CA MET A 270 21.45 -25.16 27.64
C MET A 270 20.70 -24.84 28.92
N SER A 271 19.68 -24.00 28.87
CA SER A 271 18.80 -23.75 30.01
C SER A 271 17.35 -23.72 29.56
N TRP A 272 16.46 -24.02 30.49
CA TRP A 272 15.03 -24.04 30.24
C TRP A 272 14.30 -23.55 31.48
N ARG A 273 13.03 -23.26 31.30
CA ARG A 273 12.14 -23.00 32.40
C ARG A 273 11.45 -24.30 32.83
N PRO A 274 11.58 -24.70 34.12
CA PRO A 274 10.91 -25.87 34.65
C PRO A 274 9.40 -25.82 34.51
N GLY A 275 8.80 -26.99 34.27
CA GLY A 275 7.38 -27.22 34.47
C GLY A 275 6.96 -26.94 35.93
N SER A 276 5.72 -26.50 36.14
CA SER A 276 5.19 -26.07 37.44
C SER A 276 5.17 -27.15 38.53
N THR A 277 5.13 -28.43 38.14
CA THR A 277 5.18 -29.59 39.07
C THR A 277 6.55 -30.28 39.10
N ALA A 278 7.54 -29.74 38.37
CA ALA A 278 8.86 -30.33 38.23
C ALA A 278 9.62 -30.39 39.56
N PHE A 279 10.12 -31.58 39.90
CA PHE A 279 11.08 -31.81 40.97
C PHE A 279 12.50 -32.01 40.44
N SER A 280 12.64 -32.62 39.26
CA SER A 280 13.90 -32.85 38.55
C SER A 280 13.67 -32.98 37.04
N HIS A 281 14.74 -33.05 36.25
CA HIS A 281 14.71 -32.98 34.79
C HIS A 281 15.50 -34.13 34.16
N ASP A 282 14.86 -34.93 33.32
CA ASP A 282 15.51 -35.92 32.47
C ASP A 282 15.96 -35.25 31.17
N VAL A 283 17.27 -35.18 30.94
CA VAL A 283 17.86 -34.43 29.81
C VAL A 283 18.23 -35.38 28.67
N TYR A 284 17.84 -35.06 27.44
CA TYR A 284 18.21 -35.78 26.22
C TYR A 284 18.90 -34.84 25.23
N PHE A 285 20.00 -35.28 24.62
CA PHE A 285 20.79 -34.46 23.69
C PHE A 285 21.51 -35.32 22.64
N GLY A 286 21.39 -34.97 21.35
CA GLY A 286 21.95 -35.71 20.23
C GLY A 286 21.85 -34.98 18.88
N GLU A 287 22.29 -35.64 17.80
CA GLU A 287 22.34 -35.08 16.44
C GLU A 287 21.16 -35.54 15.57
N VAL A 288 20.37 -36.51 16.06
CA VAL A 288 19.25 -37.11 15.34
C VAL A 288 17.95 -36.80 16.09
N PHE A 289 17.04 -36.08 15.43
CA PHE A 289 15.74 -35.68 16.01
C PHE A 289 14.97 -36.88 16.59
N ALA A 290 14.84 -37.97 15.83
CA ALA A 290 14.09 -39.16 16.25
C ALA A 290 14.66 -39.79 17.53
N ASP A 291 16.00 -39.93 17.63
CA ASP A 291 16.63 -40.51 18.82
C ASP A 291 16.47 -39.64 20.07
N VAL A 292 16.48 -38.31 19.89
CA VAL A 292 16.22 -37.37 20.99
C VAL A 292 14.74 -37.36 21.35
N ASN A 293 13.83 -37.45 20.37
CA ASN A 293 12.39 -37.54 20.60
C ASN A 293 11.98 -38.86 21.27
N ASP A 294 12.66 -39.95 21.02
CA ASP A 294 12.31 -41.27 21.56
C ASP A 294 13.17 -41.64 22.78
N GLY A 295 14.22 -40.88 23.06
CA GLY A 295 15.17 -41.15 24.14
C GLY A 295 16.05 -42.38 23.86
N THR A 296 16.25 -42.72 22.59
CA THR A 296 17.04 -43.86 22.13
C THR A 296 18.46 -43.43 21.75
N GLY A 297 19.27 -44.31 21.14
CA GLY A 297 20.57 -43.93 20.58
C GLY A 297 21.63 -43.43 21.58
N GLY A 298 21.40 -43.58 22.89
CA GLY A 298 22.30 -43.02 23.92
C GLY A 298 22.15 -41.51 24.14
N THR A 299 21.02 -40.93 23.73
CA THR A 299 20.75 -39.48 23.88
C THR A 299 20.49 -39.05 25.31
N PHE A 300 20.07 -39.95 26.21
CA PHE A 300 19.81 -39.64 27.61
C PHE A 300 21.10 -39.25 28.36
N ARG A 301 21.09 -38.07 28.98
CA ARG A 301 22.22 -37.44 29.70
C ARG A 301 22.04 -37.42 31.22
N GLY A 302 21.03 -38.11 31.73
CA GLY A 302 20.77 -38.27 33.17
C GLY A 302 19.65 -37.37 33.68
N ASN A 303 19.32 -37.58 34.96
CA ASN A 303 18.36 -36.81 35.72
C ASN A 303 19.09 -35.73 36.54
N HIS A 304 18.62 -34.47 36.46
CA HIS A 304 19.28 -33.31 37.04
C HIS A 304 18.29 -32.47 37.85
N THR A 305 18.76 -31.83 38.93
CA THR A 305 17.94 -30.92 39.76
C THR A 305 18.05 -29.45 39.34
N SER A 306 18.95 -29.14 38.41
CA SER A 306 19.16 -27.79 37.90
C SER A 306 18.51 -27.65 36.53
N ALA A 307 17.92 -26.49 36.27
CA ALA A 307 17.27 -26.16 35.00
C ALA A 307 18.24 -25.71 33.90
N TYR A 308 19.47 -26.24 33.93
CA TYR A 308 20.49 -26.02 32.91
C TYR A 308 21.39 -27.25 32.77
N PHE A 309 21.97 -27.43 31.58
CA PHE A 309 22.86 -28.53 31.25
C PHE A 309 23.94 -28.09 30.25
N VAL A 310 25.21 -28.38 30.56
CA VAL A 310 26.35 -27.97 29.74
C VAL A 310 26.82 -29.13 28.85
N VAL A 311 27.10 -28.82 27.58
CA VAL A 311 27.69 -29.76 26.60
C VAL A 311 28.78 -29.06 25.78
N GLY A 312 29.65 -29.84 25.13
CA GLY A 312 30.71 -29.30 24.27
C GLY A 312 31.94 -28.78 25.02
N PHE A 313 32.06 -29.05 26.33
CA PHE A 313 33.14 -28.56 27.17
C PHE A 313 33.89 -29.72 27.83
N PRO A 314 35.24 -29.67 28.00
CA PRO A 314 35.99 -30.74 28.66
C PRO A 314 35.42 -31.08 30.05
N GLY A 315 35.08 -32.35 30.25
CA GLY A 315 34.43 -32.84 31.48
C GLY A 315 32.90 -32.94 31.40
N TYR A 316 32.29 -32.53 30.28
CA TYR A 316 30.86 -32.64 29.98
C TYR A 316 30.63 -33.53 28.73
N PRO A 317 29.37 -33.92 28.41
CA PRO A 317 29.10 -34.63 27.15
C PRO A 317 29.60 -33.84 25.95
N TYR A 318 30.06 -34.55 24.92
CA TYR A 318 30.85 -33.98 23.81
C TYR A 318 32.11 -33.26 24.32
N PRO A 319 33.02 -33.97 25.02
CA PRO A 319 34.17 -33.35 25.69
C PRO A 319 35.19 -32.74 24.72
N ASP A 320 35.15 -33.13 23.45
CA ASP A 320 35.99 -32.59 22.38
C ASP A 320 35.38 -31.34 21.71
N GLY A 321 34.18 -30.91 22.14
CA GLY A 321 33.41 -29.81 21.55
C GLY A 321 32.26 -30.28 20.65
N LEU A 322 31.30 -29.38 20.44
CA LEU A 322 30.27 -29.49 19.42
C LEU A 322 30.87 -29.30 18.03
N VAL A 323 30.34 -30.04 17.04
CA VAL A 323 30.89 -30.08 15.68
C VAL A 323 30.30 -28.93 14.84
N PRO A 324 31.12 -28.03 14.31
CA PRO A 324 30.68 -27.01 13.35
C PRO A 324 30.00 -27.62 12.12
N GLY A 325 28.90 -27.03 11.67
CA GLY A 325 28.05 -27.54 10.58
C GLY A 325 27.02 -28.59 11.02
N THR A 326 26.80 -28.76 12.33
CA THR A 326 25.90 -29.78 12.87
C THR A 326 24.71 -29.12 13.58
N THR A 327 23.52 -29.65 13.32
CA THR A 327 22.31 -29.35 14.09
C THR A 327 22.22 -30.32 15.26
N TYR A 328 22.08 -29.77 16.47
CA TYR A 328 21.88 -30.55 17.68
C TYR A 328 20.43 -30.42 18.14
N TYR A 329 19.87 -31.53 18.59
CA TYR A 329 18.52 -31.65 19.13
C TYR A 329 18.58 -31.97 20.62
N TRP A 330 17.63 -31.43 21.38
CA TRP A 330 17.54 -31.69 22.82
C TRP A 330 16.11 -31.64 23.33
N ARG A 331 15.86 -32.38 24.40
CA ARG A 331 14.53 -32.54 25.02
C ARG A 331 14.70 -32.62 26.52
N ILE A 332 13.72 -32.07 27.24
CA ILE A 332 13.66 -32.13 28.71
C ILE A 332 12.35 -32.78 29.12
N ASP A 333 12.42 -33.91 29.82
CA ASP A 333 11.23 -34.46 30.48
C ASP A 333 11.21 -34.02 31.94
N GLU A 334 10.10 -33.42 32.36
CA GLU A 334 9.91 -32.95 33.74
C GLU A 334 9.47 -34.11 34.62
N VAL A 335 10.18 -34.35 35.72
CA VAL A 335 9.95 -35.46 36.64
C VAL A 335 9.38 -34.92 37.94
N GLU A 336 8.22 -35.41 38.38
CA GLU A 336 7.58 -34.96 39.60
C GLU A 336 8.22 -35.56 40.87
N THR A 337 7.74 -35.12 42.04
CA THR A 337 8.26 -35.53 43.35
C THR A 337 8.11 -37.03 43.65
N ASP A 338 7.20 -37.72 42.96
CA ASP A 338 7.02 -39.17 43.08
C ASP A 338 8.07 -39.99 42.30
N VAL A 339 8.95 -39.29 41.55
CA VAL A 339 10.03 -39.80 40.69
C VAL A 339 9.60 -40.79 39.59
N VAL A 340 8.29 -41.01 39.43
CA VAL A 340 7.70 -41.94 38.46
C VAL A 340 6.92 -41.20 37.39
N THR A 341 6.19 -40.15 37.78
CA THR A 341 5.43 -39.30 36.86
C THR A 341 6.40 -38.41 36.10
N LYS A 342 6.41 -38.57 34.78
CA LYS A 342 7.25 -37.80 33.85
C LYS A 342 6.39 -37.14 32.79
N HIS A 343 6.62 -35.86 32.55
CA HIS A 343 5.99 -35.10 31.48
C HIS A 343 6.99 -34.91 30.36
N LYS A 344 6.78 -35.63 29.24
CA LYS A 344 7.66 -35.57 28.07
C LYS A 344 7.63 -34.17 27.45
N GLY A 345 8.79 -33.52 27.32
CA GLY A 345 8.89 -32.18 26.75
C GLY A 345 8.91 -32.15 25.22
N LYS A 346 8.87 -30.92 24.67
CA LYS A 346 9.10 -30.64 23.24
C LYS A 346 10.59 -30.88 22.90
N VAL A 347 10.87 -31.25 21.66
CA VAL A 347 12.24 -31.32 21.14
C VAL A 347 12.60 -29.97 20.55
N TRP A 348 13.70 -29.40 21.01
CA TRP A 348 14.27 -28.15 20.51
C TRP A 348 15.58 -28.42 19.78
N SER A 349 16.04 -27.45 18.99
CA SER A 349 17.25 -27.56 18.19
C SER A 349 18.08 -26.28 18.18
N PHE A 350 19.36 -26.40 17.86
CA PHE A 350 20.21 -25.27 17.48
C PHE A 350 21.28 -25.74 16.48
N PHE A 351 21.77 -24.81 15.65
CA PHE A 351 22.77 -25.08 14.63
C PHE A 351 24.11 -24.42 14.97
N VAL A 352 25.19 -25.20 14.95
CA VAL A 352 26.55 -24.67 15.04
C VAL A 352 27.03 -24.34 13.61
N PRO A 353 27.40 -23.09 13.28
CA PRO A 353 27.76 -22.71 11.92
C PRO A 353 28.96 -23.52 11.40
N PRO A 354 29.01 -23.85 10.09
CA PRO A 354 30.13 -24.58 9.51
C PRO A 354 31.38 -23.71 9.48
N LYS A 355 32.56 -24.32 9.32
CA LYS A 355 33.82 -23.57 9.23
C LYS A 355 34.12 -23.00 7.84
N THR A 356 33.29 -23.30 6.86
CA THR A 356 33.33 -22.78 5.48
C THR A 356 32.22 -21.74 5.29
N ALA A 357 32.30 -20.93 4.23
CA ALA A 357 31.23 -20.02 3.86
C ALA A 357 29.95 -20.82 3.55
N TYR A 358 28.79 -20.25 3.87
CA TYR A 358 27.49 -20.90 3.69
C TYR A 358 26.39 -19.86 3.43
N ASN A 359 25.20 -20.34 3.06
CA ASN A 359 24.04 -19.50 2.75
C ASN A 359 24.35 -18.41 1.69
N PRO A 360 24.71 -18.82 0.47
CA PRO A 360 25.03 -17.89 -0.61
C PRO A 360 23.78 -17.13 -1.08
N SER A 361 23.99 -15.89 -1.50
CA SER A 361 23.05 -15.06 -2.24
C SER A 361 23.84 -14.41 -3.40
N PRO A 362 23.48 -14.64 -4.67
CA PRO A 362 22.47 -15.56 -5.19
C PRO A 362 22.58 -16.99 -4.63
N PRO A 363 21.46 -17.68 -4.28
CA PRO A 363 21.49 -19.08 -3.92
C PRO A 363 22.08 -19.93 -5.04
N ASP A 364 22.69 -21.06 -4.67
CA ASP A 364 23.31 -21.95 -5.65
C ASP A 364 22.28 -22.41 -6.71
N GLY A 365 22.67 -22.28 -7.98
CA GLY A 365 21.88 -22.56 -9.18
C GLY A 365 20.70 -21.63 -9.42
N GLU A 366 20.64 -20.45 -8.79
CA GLU A 366 19.59 -19.46 -9.04
C GLU A 366 19.59 -19.00 -10.50
N MET A 367 18.40 -18.82 -11.08
CA MET A 367 18.19 -18.33 -12.44
C MET A 367 17.66 -16.90 -12.40
N PHE A 368 17.89 -16.16 -13.48
CA PHE A 368 17.38 -14.81 -13.71
C PHE A 368 17.91 -13.73 -12.74
N VAL A 369 19.11 -13.93 -12.20
CA VAL A 369 19.77 -12.96 -11.32
C VAL A 369 20.11 -11.66 -12.06
N ASP A 370 19.88 -10.50 -11.47
CA ASP A 370 20.23 -9.22 -12.10
C ASP A 370 21.74 -9.13 -12.42
N ALA A 371 22.07 -8.58 -13.59
CA ALA A 371 23.43 -8.54 -14.12
C ALA A 371 24.40 -7.63 -13.33
N ASP A 372 23.91 -6.88 -12.34
CA ASP A 372 24.68 -6.06 -11.40
C ASP A 372 24.61 -6.58 -9.95
N SER A 373 24.09 -7.80 -9.75
CA SER A 373 23.95 -8.42 -8.44
C SER A 373 25.29 -8.60 -7.72
N LYS A 374 25.26 -8.36 -6.40
CA LYS A 374 26.38 -8.62 -5.50
C LYS A 374 26.31 -10.03 -4.95
N LEU A 375 27.46 -10.63 -4.72
CA LEU A 375 27.58 -11.94 -4.06
C LEU A 375 27.69 -11.72 -2.56
N ILE A 376 26.82 -12.36 -1.79
CA ILE A 376 26.71 -12.25 -0.33
C ILE A 376 26.73 -13.67 0.25
N TRP A 377 27.39 -13.87 1.37
CA TRP A 377 27.41 -15.16 2.07
C TRP A 377 27.42 -14.96 3.59
N SER A 378 27.13 -16.01 4.34
CA SER A 378 27.41 -16.07 5.77
C SER A 378 28.84 -16.58 6.00
N PRO A 379 29.63 -15.91 6.86
CA PRO A 379 31.04 -16.24 7.05
C PRO A 379 31.20 -17.56 7.80
N GLY A 380 32.21 -18.34 7.44
CA GLY A 380 32.55 -19.55 8.19
C GLY A 380 32.86 -19.26 9.67
N PHE A 381 32.53 -20.20 10.55
CA PHE A 381 32.77 -20.08 11.98
C PHE A 381 34.26 -19.84 12.30
N GLY A 382 34.53 -18.70 12.94
CA GLY A 382 35.88 -18.26 13.31
C GLY A 382 36.63 -17.49 12.21
N ALA A 383 36.08 -17.36 11.01
CA ALA A 383 36.72 -16.68 9.89
C ALA A 383 37.06 -15.22 10.20
N LYS A 384 38.21 -14.78 9.66
CA LYS A 384 38.74 -13.42 9.78
C LYS A 384 38.95 -12.73 8.44
N LEU A 385 39.05 -13.51 7.36
CA LEU A 385 39.24 -13.02 6.00
C LEU A 385 38.65 -14.03 5.02
N HIS A 386 38.10 -13.54 3.92
CA HIS A 386 37.48 -14.32 2.87
C HIS A 386 38.29 -14.19 1.58
N THR A 387 38.51 -15.28 0.84
CA THR A 387 39.14 -15.23 -0.49
C THR A 387 38.13 -15.69 -1.54
N ILE A 388 37.77 -14.79 -2.45
CA ILE A 388 36.71 -15.00 -3.43
C ILE A 388 37.34 -15.46 -4.76
N TYR A 389 36.73 -16.46 -5.36
CA TYR A 389 37.00 -16.95 -6.71
C TYR A 389 35.70 -16.81 -7.50
N PHE A 390 35.76 -16.22 -8.69
CA PHE A 390 34.60 -15.90 -9.52
C PHE A 390 34.98 -16.07 -10.99
N GLY A 391 34.12 -16.68 -11.79
CA GLY A 391 34.33 -16.91 -13.21
C GLY A 391 33.11 -17.54 -13.89
N ASP A 392 33.21 -17.84 -15.17
CA ASP A 392 32.15 -18.48 -15.99
C ASP A 392 32.41 -19.97 -16.27
N ASP A 393 33.49 -20.53 -15.71
CA ASP A 393 33.84 -21.94 -15.80
C ASP A 393 33.96 -22.57 -14.40
N PHE A 394 33.26 -23.68 -14.19
CA PHE A 394 33.24 -24.39 -12.91
C PHE A 394 34.63 -24.91 -12.52
N ASP A 395 35.36 -25.54 -13.45
CA ASP A 395 36.63 -26.20 -13.15
C ASP A 395 37.72 -25.18 -12.83
N ASP A 396 37.72 -24.02 -13.50
CA ASP A 396 38.63 -22.92 -13.22
C ASP A 396 38.39 -22.36 -11.80
N VAL A 397 37.14 -22.05 -11.45
CA VAL A 397 36.79 -21.56 -10.10
C VAL A 397 37.10 -22.61 -9.04
N ASN A 398 36.76 -23.87 -9.32
CA ASN A 398 36.99 -24.99 -8.40
C ASN A 398 38.48 -25.29 -8.22
N SER A 399 39.34 -25.11 -9.23
CA SER A 399 40.78 -25.41 -9.12
C SER A 399 41.66 -24.21 -8.77
N ALA A 400 41.12 -22.99 -8.83
CA ALA A 400 41.87 -21.76 -8.61
C ALA A 400 42.57 -21.70 -7.24
N THR A 401 43.82 -21.22 -7.24
CA THR A 401 44.66 -21.05 -6.05
C THR A 401 44.96 -19.59 -5.72
N VAL A 402 44.59 -18.67 -6.61
CA VAL A 402 44.72 -17.21 -6.43
C VAL A 402 43.34 -16.61 -6.58
N GLY A 403 42.87 -15.90 -5.55
CA GLY A 403 41.58 -15.22 -5.53
C GLY A 403 41.68 -13.84 -4.92
N THR A 404 40.56 -13.15 -4.81
CA THR A 404 40.48 -11.78 -4.29
C THR A 404 40.24 -11.81 -2.78
N PRO A 405 41.17 -11.29 -1.95
CA PRO A 405 40.93 -11.15 -0.52
C PRO A 405 39.86 -10.10 -0.25
N ASN A 406 38.93 -10.38 0.65
CA ASN A 406 37.85 -9.49 1.02
C ASN A 406 37.61 -9.51 2.54
N PRO A 407 37.58 -8.35 3.21
CA PRO A 407 37.35 -8.27 4.66
C PRO A 407 35.87 -8.33 5.04
N THR A 408 34.96 -8.26 4.07
CA THR A 408 33.50 -8.29 4.27
C THR A 408 32.89 -9.53 3.61
N THR A 409 31.64 -9.80 3.96
CA THR A 409 30.85 -10.92 3.43
C THR A 409 30.02 -10.54 2.20
N THR A 410 30.52 -9.57 1.43
CA THR A 410 29.87 -9.07 0.21
C THR A 410 30.92 -8.76 -0.83
N PHE A 411 30.73 -9.24 -2.05
CA PHE A 411 31.63 -9.06 -3.18
C PHE A 411 30.86 -8.54 -4.40
N ASN A 412 31.38 -7.49 -5.05
CA ASN A 412 30.82 -6.99 -6.30
C ASN A 412 31.66 -7.55 -7.47
N PRO A 413 31.11 -8.45 -8.30
CA PRO A 413 31.84 -9.01 -9.44
C PRO A 413 32.01 -8.02 -10.60
N GLY A 414 31.35 -6.86 -10.56
CA GLY A 414 31.26 -5.92 -11.68
C GLY A 414 30.11 -6.27 -12.62
N PRO A 415 30.01 -5.59 -13.79
CA PRO A 415 28.96 -5.86 -14.75
C PRO A 415 29.09 -7.27 -15.33
N LEU A 416 27.98 -8.00 -15.38
CA LEU A 416 27.89 -9.37 -15.89
C LEU A 416 27.22 -9.40 -17.27
N GLU A 417 27.62 -10.35 -18.11
CA GLU A 417 26.92 -10.68 -19.35
C GLU A 417 25.55 -11.32 -19.05
N PHE A 418 24.51 -10.95 -19.79
CA PHE A 418 23.17 -11.53 -19.68
C PHE A 418 23.10 -12.99 -20.16
N ASN A 419 22.10 -13.74 -19.66
CA ASN A 419 21.86 -15.15 -19.95
C ASN A 419 23.12 -16.04 -19.83
N LYS A 420 23.97 -15.76 -18.85
CA LYS A 420 25.22 -16.48 -18.62
C LYS A 420 25.30 -17.02 -17.20
N THR A 421 25.76 -18.26 -17.09
CA THR A 421 26.02 -18.91 -15.81
C THR A 421 27.40 -18.53 -15.30
N TYR A 422 27.47 -18.06 -14.05
CA TYR A 422 28.71 -17.79 -13.33
C TYR A 422 28.85 -18.75 -12.15
N TYR A 423 30.10 -19.08 -11.84
CA TYR A 423 30.51 -19.92 -10.73
C TYR A 423 31.34 -19.10 -9.75
N TRP A 424 31.16 -19.35 -8.46
CA TRP A 424 31.90 -18.65 -7.43
C TRP A 424 32.12 -19.50 -6.19
N ARG A 425 33.22 -19.22 -5.48
CA ARG A 425 33.62 -19.92 -4.27
C ARG A 425 34.21 -18.93 -3.28
N VAL A 426 33.97 -19.16 -2.00
CA VAL A 426 34.59 -18.41 -0.92
C VAL A 426 35.41 -19.32 -0.01
N ASP A 427 36.73 -19.09 0.02
CA ASP A 427 37.62 -19.76 0.97
C ASP A 427 37.74 -18.91 2.24
N GLU A 428 37.55 -19.56 3.39
CA GLU A 428 37.49 -18.93 4.70
C GLU A 428 38.80 -19.08 5.46
N PHE A 429 39.41 -17.96 5.86
CA PHE A 429 40.65 -17.95 6.65
C PHE A 429 40.36 -17.77 8.15
N ASP A 430 40.66 -18.79 8.93
CA ASP A 430 40.59 -18.85 10.39
C ASP A 430 41.98 -19.24 10.91
N PRO A 431 42.81 -18.27 11.35
CA PRO A 431 44.24 -18.47 11.58
C PRO A 431 44.56 -19.70 12.46
N PRO A 432 45.47 -20.60 12.02
CA PRO A 432 46.35 -20.48 10.85
C PRO A 432 45.83 -21.20 9.58
N ILE A 433 44.56 -21.61 9.52
CA ILE A 433 44.02 -22.51 8.49
C ILE A 433 43.10 -21.75 7.52
N THR A 434 43.30 -21.95 6.22
CA THR A 434 42.30 -21.60 5.19
C THR A 434 41.47 -22.84 4.87
N ARG A 435 40.14 -22.70 4.88
CA ARG A 435 39.20 -23.75 4.53
C ARG A 435 38.54 -23.43 3.21
N ARG A 436 38.64 -24.36 2.28
CA ARG A 436 38.08 -24.22 0.95
C ARG A 436 36.56 -24.32 1.01
N GLY A 437 35.87 -23.38 0.38
CA GLY A 437 34.40 -23.37 0.27
C GLY A 437 33.88 -24.30 -0.82
N GLU A 438 32.55 -24.44 -0.85
CA GLU A 438 31.83 -25.05 -1.98
C GLU A 438 31.76 -24.06 -3.16
N VAL A 439 31.61 -24.61 -4.37
CA VAL A 439 31.40 -23.79 -5.56
C VAL A 439 29.91 -23.65 -5.77
N TRP A 440 29.42 -22.42 -5.76
CA TRP A 440 28.06 -22.05 -6.07
C TRP A 440 27.96 -21.48 -7.48
N SER A 441 26.76 -21.51 -8.04
CA SER A 441 26.47 -20.99 -9.37
C SER A 441 25.23 -20.13 -9.40
N PHE A 442 25.10 -19.27 -10.41
CA PHE A 442 23.85 -18.60 -10.75
C PHE A 442 23.87 -18.22 -12.23
N THR A 443 22.70 -18.02 -12.82
CA THR A 443 22.54 -17.57 -14.21
C THR A 443 21.87 -16.20 -14.21
N THR A 444 22.51 -15.24 -14.88
CA THR A 444 21.97 -13.88 -15.00
C THR A 444 20.68 -13.85 -15.82
N THR A 445 19.86 -12.83 -15.60
CA THR A 445 18.64 -12.54 -16.37
C THR A 445 18.85 -12.49 -17.88
N ILE A 446 17.76 -12.73 -18.62
CA ILE A 446 17.72 -12.68 -20.08
C ILE A 446 17.21 -11.30 -20.49
N PRO A 447 17.78 -10.64 -21.51
CA PRO A 447 17.26 -9.37 -21.99
C PRO A 447 15.80 -9.52 -22.46
N GLY A 448 14.92 -8.61 -22.04
CA GLY A 448 13.51 -8.63 -22.40
C GLY A 448 12.60 -9.39 -21.42
N LEU A 449 13.15 -9.95 -20.34
CA LEU A 449 12.33 -10.39 -19.21
C LEU A 449 11.83 -9.19 -18.39
N GLY A 450 10.71 -9.39 -17.70
CA GLY A 450 10.15 -8.42 -16.75
C GLY A 450 8.66 -8.16 -16.98
N THR A 451 8.12 -8.50 -18.15
CA THR A 451 6.77 -8.13 -18.53
C THR A 451 6.06 -9.17 -19.41
N ALA A 452 4.74 -9.08 -19.46
CA ALA A 452 3.88 -9.75 -20.44
C ALA A 452 2.92 -8.73 -21.08
N VAL A 453 2.24 -9.12 -22.15
CA VAL A 453 1.26 -8.27 -22.85
C VAL A 453 -0.13 -8.61 -22.35
N MET A 454 -0.92 -7.58 -22.05
CA MET A 454 -2.34 -7.71 -21.76
C MET A 454 -3.15 -6.99 -22.84
N ASP A 455 -4.07 -7.72 -23.45
CA ASP A 455 -4.99 -7.23 -24.47
C ASP A 455 -6.42 -7.31 -23.95
N ARG A 456 -7.22 -6.26 -24.18
CA ARG A 456 -8.62 -6.19 -23.77
C ARG A 456 -9.52 -5.80 -24.96
N TRP A 457 -10.65 -6.47 -25.06
CA TRP A 457 -11.73 -6.22 -26.01
C TRP A 457 -12.98 -5.80 -25.26
N GLU A 458 -13.41 -4.56 -25.47
CA GLU A 458 -14.51 -3.93 -24.75
C GLU A 458 -15.87 -4.15 -25.45
N ASN A 459 -16.96 -3.86 -24.74
CA ASN A 459 -18.33 -3.98 -25.24
C ASN A 459 -18.73 -5.40 -25.68
N ILE A 460 -18.27 -6.43 -24.95
CA ILE A 460 -18.65 -7.83 -25.14
C ILE A 460 -19.51 -8.29 -23.96
N PRO A 461 -20.84 -8.03 -23.96
CA PRO A 461 -21.71 -8.38 -22.85
C PRO A 461 -21.94 -9.89 -22.75
N SER A 462 -21.26 -10.54 -21.81
CA SER A 462 -21.45 -11.95 -21.42
C SER A 462 -20.39 -12.34 -20.38
N THR A 463 -20.70 -13.38 -19.61
CA THR A 463 -19.77 -14.10 -18.75
C THR A 463 -19.18 -15.37 -19.42
N ASP A 464 -19.68 -15.76 -20.61
CA ASP A 464 -19.21 -16.95 -21.35
C ASP A 464 -17.96 -16.61 -22.18
N ILE A 465 -16.86 -17.32 -21.91
CA ILE A 465 -15.58 -17.13 -22.59
C ILE A 465 -15.66 -17.35 -24.11
N ASN A 466 -16.61 -18.14 -24.61
CA ASN A 466 -16.78 -18.34 -26.06
C ASN A 466 -17.23 -17.07 -26.77
N THR A 467 -17.90 -16.15 -26.08
CA THR A 467 -18.32 -14.86 -26.69
C THR A 467 -17.12 -13.95 -27.00
N LEU A 468 -16.01 -14.06 -26.26
CA LEU A 468 -14.74 -13.45 -26.64
C LEU A 468 -14.16 -14.16 -27.87
N LYS A 469 -14.08 -15.50 -27.84
CA LYS A 469 -13.49 -16.30 -28.93
C LYS A 469 -14.26 -16.17 -30.26
N ASP A 470 -15.56 -15.94 -30.20
CA ASP A 470 -16.44 -15.72 -31.36
C ASP A 470 -16.50 -14.24 -31.80
N ASN A 471 -15.89 -13.31 -31.03
CA ASN A 471 -15.85 -11.90 -31.38
C ASN A 471 -14.97 -11.69 -32.64
N PRO A 472 -15.45 -10.97 -33.67
CA PRO A 472 -14.69 -10.75 -34.91
C PRO A 472 -13.36 -9.98 -34.73
N ASN A 473 -13.20 -9.25 -33.63
CA ASN A 473 -11.98 -8.53 -33.28
C ASN A 473 -10.95 -9.42 -32.56
N TYR A 474 -11.37 -10.52 -31.95
CA TYR A 474 -10.47 -11.46 -31.30
C TYR A 474 -9.84 -12.42 -32.34
N PRO A 475 -8.54 -12.76 -32.25
CA PRO A 475 -7.56 -12.38 -31.22
C PRO A 475 -6.64 -11.20 -31.60
N ASN A 476 -6.85 -10.54 -32.75
CA ASN A 476 -5.83 -9.70 -33.37
C ASN A 476 -6.13 -8.18 -33.38
N ASN A 477 -7.27 -7.76 -32.83
CA ASN A 477 -7.71 -6.36 -32.82
C ASN A 477 -8.28 -5.95 -31.45
N PRO A 478 -7.47 -5.94 -30.38
CA PRO A 478 -7.91 -5.47 -29.08
C PRO A 478 -8.21 -3.96 -29.09
N ASP A 479 -9.11 -3.54 -28.21
CA ASP A 479 -9.41 -2.12 -27.99
C ASP A 479 -8.32 -1.46 -27.13
N VAL A 480 -7.73 -2.23 -26.20
CA VAL A 480 -6.62 -1.79 -25.34
C VAL A 480 -5.51 -2.85 -25.33
N THR A 481 -4.27 -2.39 -25.46
CA THR A 481 -3.06 -3.20 -25.26
C THR A 481 -2.17 -2.52 -24.24
N GLU A 482 -1.85 -3.23 -23.17
CA GLU A 482 -1.00 -2.75 -22.08
C GLU A 482 0.04 -3.80 -21.67
N THR A 483 0.92 -3.44 -20.73
CA THR A 483 2.03 -4.27 -20.28
C THR A 483 1.85 -4.57 -18.79
N VAL A 484 1.94 -5.84 -18.41
CA VAL A 484 1.85 -6.28 -17.01
C VAL A 484 3.20 -6.77 -16.50
N THR A 485 3.48 -6.57 -15.20
CA THR A 485 4.75 -6.95 -14.54
C THR A 485 4.68 -8.27 -13.78
N SER A 486 3.53 -8.93 -13.79
CA SER A 486 3.23 -10.25 -13.23
C SER A 486 2.09 -10.84 -14.05
N PHE A 487 1.86 -12.15 -13.94
CA PHE A 487 0.76 -12.83 -14.63
C PHE A 487 -0.56 -12.62 -13.87
N GLU A 488 -0.92 -11.37 -13.66
CA GLU A 488 -2.15 -10.96 -13.01
C GLU A 488 -2.73 -9.67 -13.60
N TRP A 489 -4.03 -9.52 -13.38
CA TRP A 489 -4.80 -8.31 -13.54
C TRP A 489 -5.73 -8.17 -12.34
N ASP A 490 -5.58 -7.08 -11.60
CA ASP A 490 -6.44 -6.62 -10.50
C ASP A 490 -6.83 -5.13 -10.69
N GLY A 491 -6.87 -4.69 -11.96
CA GLY A 491 -7.08 -3.29 -12.34
C GLY A 491 -8.47 -2.74 -12.03
N ALA A 492 -8.82 -1.60 -12.65
CA ALA A 492 -10.12 -0.94 -12.41
C ALA A 492 -11.30 -1.89 -12.67
N ASP A 493 -12.35 -1.82 -11.82
CA ASP A 493 -13.62 -2.54 -12.02
C ASP A 493 -14.29 -2.06 -13.31
N LEU A 494 -14.08 -2.80 -14.40
CA LEU A 494 -14.70 -2.58 -15.69
C LEU A 494 -15.88 -3.55 -15.84
N SER A 495 -16.60 -3.48 -16.96
CA SER A 495 -17.71 -4.39 -17.24
C SER A 495 -17.80 -4.64 -18.74
N ASP A 496 -18.45 -5.73 -19.11
CA ASP A 496 -18.69 -6.13 -20.49
C ASP A 496 -17.42 -6.17 -21.37
N TYR A 497 -16.37 -6.88 -20.94
CA TYR A 497 -15.15 -7.06 -21.73
C TYR A 497 -14.66 -8.50 -21.74
N GLY A 498 -13.80 -8.83 -22.69
CA GLY A 498 -12.97 -10.03 -22.63
C GLY A 498 -11.51 -9.63 -22.75
N ALA A 499 -10.62 -10.38 -22.14
CA ALA A 499 -9.21 -10.03 -22.10
C ALA A 499 -8.29 -11.24 -22.16
N ARG A 500 -7.02 -10.95 -22.45
CA ARG A 500 -5.95 -11.92 -22.58
C ARG A 500 -4.68 -11.36 -21.95
N ILE A 501 -4.01 -12.15 -21.12
CA ILE A 501 -2.59 -11.95 -20.79
C ILE A 501 -1.80 -13.03 -21.52
N GLU A 502 -0.80 -12.67 -22.30
CA GLU A 502 0.07 -13.62 -23.00
C GLU A 502 1.55 -13.22 -22.98
N GLY A 503 2.41 -14.24 -23.09
CA GLY A 503 3.85 -14.06 -23.12
C GLY A 503 4.61 -15.37 -23.24
N TRP A 504 5.92 -15.28 -23.04
CA TRP A 504 6.79 -16.42 -22.88
C TRP A 504 7.14 -16.61 -21.41
N LEU A 505 6.88 -17.80 -20.87
CA LEU A 505 7.28 -18.28 -19.56
C LEU A 505 8.70 -18.87 -19.62
N TYR A 506 9.53 -18.54 -18.63
CA TYR A 506 10.85 -19.11 -18.45
C TYR A 506 10.96 -19.82 -17.10
N ALA A 507 11.21 -21.13 -17.11
CA ALA A 507 11.24 -21.93 -15.89
C ALA A 507 12.55 -21.70 -15.09
N PRO A 508 12.50 -21.43 -13.78
CA PRO A 508 13.70 -21.17 -12.96
C PRO A 508 14.47 -22.45 -12.59
N ALA A 509 13.88 -23.62 -12.81
CA ALA A 509 14.49 -24.91 -12.53
C ALA A 509 13.84 -26.02 -13.37
N THR A 510 14.52 -27.16 -13.46
CA THR A 510 13.99 -28.35 -14.15
C THR A 510 13.13 -29.16 -13.19
N GLY A 511 11.94 -29.56 -13.61
CA GLY A 511 11.04 -30.45 -12.88
C GLY A 511 9.58 -30.17 -13.18
N ASP A 512 8.70 -30.70 -12.33
CA ASP A 512 7.26 -30.61 -12.54
C ASP A 512 6.68 -29.36 -11.86
N PHE A 513 5.95 -28.56 -12.62
CA PHE A 513 5.26 -27.36 -12.17
C PHE A 513 3.74 -27.57 -12.22
N THR A 514 3.04 -27.11 -11.19
CA THR A 514 1.58 -27.06 -11.18
C THR A 514 1.14 -25.61 -11.33
N PHE A 515 0.11 -25.37 -12.13
CA PHE A 515 -0.43 -24.03 -12.41
C PHE A 515 -1.86 -23.90 -11.87
N TRP A 516 -2.21 -22.68 -11.45
CA TRP A 516 -3.54 -22.31 -11.01
C TRP A 516 -4.05 -21.07 -11.72
N LEU A 517 -5.35 -21.03 -11.99
CA LEU A 517 -6.05 -19.86 -12.55
C LEU A 517 -7.14 -19.38 -11.58
N ALA A 518 -7.22 -18.09 -11.32
CA ALA A 518 -8.36 -17.43 -10.69
C ALA A 518 -8.87 -16.30 -11.60
N SER A 519 -10.18 -16.19 -11.82
CA SER A 519 -10.83 -15.13 -12.60
C SER A 519 -12.23 -14.82 -12.10
N ASP A 520 -12.69 -13.56 -12.15
CA ASP A 520 -14.05 -13.17 -11.66
C ASP A 520 -15.19 -13.65 -12.56
N ASP A 521 -14.87 -14.13 -13.74
CA ASP A 521 -15.83 -14.80 -14.61
C ASP A 521 -15.11 -15.96 -15.29
N GLN A 522 -15.63 -16.48 -16.41
CA GLN A 522 -14.98 -17.63 -17.03
C GLN A 522 -13.58 -17.29 -17.52
N GLY A 523 -12.62 -18.13 -17.14
CA GLY A 523 -11.23 -18.03 -17.56
C GLY A 523 -10.70 -19.36 -18.09
N GLU A 524 -9.73 -19.31 -19.00
CA GLU A 524 -9.01 -20.45 -19.56
C GLU A 524 -7.51 -20.15 -19.58
N LEU A 525 -6.68 -21.08 -19.07
CA LEU A 525 -5.23 -21.00 -19.04
C LEU A 525 -4.63 -22.03 -20.00
N TRP A 526 -3.76 -21.55 -20.88
CA TRP A 526 -3.15 -22.28 -21.97
C TRP A 526 -1.62 -22.22 -21.86
N LEU A 527 -0.96 -23.35 -22.07
CA LEU A 527 0.51 -23.47 -21.98
C LEU A 527 1.03 -24.38 -23.10
N SER A 528 2.09 -23.96 -23.77
CA SER A 528 2.88 -24.83 -24.65
C SER A 528 3.94 -25.56 -23.83
N THR A 529 4.24 -26.80 -24.22
CA THR A 529 5.29 -27.62 -23.60
C THR A 529 6.67 -27.42 -24.25
N ASP A 530 6.77 -26.50 -25.21
CA ASP A 530 8.00 -26.10 -25.88
C ASP A 530 7.95 -24.62 -26.33
N ASP A 531 8.93 -24.21 -27.14
CA ASP A 531 9.07 -22.87 -27.69
C ASP A 531 8.22 -22.62 -28.96
N ASP A 532 7.32 -23.55 -29.30
CA ASP A 532 6.36 -23.41 -30.41
C ASP A 532 4.96 -23.09 -29.86
N PRO A 533 4.43 -21.87 -30.07
CA PRO A 533 3.09 -21.47 -29.63
C PRO A 533 1.97 -22.31 -30.25
N SER A 534 2.23 -23.02 -31.37
CA SER A 534 1.23 -23.88 -31.99
C SER A 534 0.95 -25.17 -31.21
N ASN A 535 1.81 -25.51 -30.24
CA ASN A 535 1.66 -26.67 -29.35
C ASN A 535 0.96 -26.32 -28.02
N VAL A 536 0.28 -25.17 -27.95
CA VAL A 536 -0.41 -24.74 -26.74
C VAL A 536 -1.62 -25.64 -26.42
N GLU A 537 -1.72 -26.06 -25.16
CA GLU A 537 -2.83 -26.88 -24.65
C GLU A 537 -3.54 -26.19 -23.49
N LEU A 538 -4.85 -26.43 -23.33
CA LEU A 538 -5.62 -25.95 -22.18
C LEU A 538 -5.22 -26.76 -20.94
N ILE A 539 -4.69 -26.09 -19.91
CA ILE A 539 -4.20 -26.74 -18.70
C ILE A 539 -5.04 -26.46 -17.45
N ALA A 540 -5.79 -25.35 -17.42
CA ALA A 540 -6.71 -25.02 -16.33
C ALA A 540 -7.85 -24.10 -16.81
N TYR A 541 -8.99 -24.09 -16.13
CA TYR A 541 -10.12 -23.21 -16.44
C TYR A 541 -11.07 -22.98 -15.23
N VAL A 542 -11.76 -21.84 -15.24
CA VAL A 542 -12.78 -21.43 -14.26
C VAL A 542 -14.16 -21.56 -14.89
N LYS A 543 -14.94 -22.59 -14.51
CA LYS A 543 -16.35 -22.80 -14.89
C LYS A 543 -17.06 -23.61 -13.81
N ASP A 544 -18.34 -23.35 -13.55
CA ASP A 544 -19.14 -24.15 -12.60
C ASP A 544 -19.28 -25.63 -13.02
N SER A 545 -19.21 -25.88 -14.32
CA SER A 545 -19.29 -27.20 -14.95
C SER A 545 -18.67 -27.12 -16.35
N PRO A 546 -18.18 -28.23 -16.95
CA PRO A 546 -17.65 -28.24 -18.31
C PRO A 546 -18.60 -27.68 -19.39
N THR A 547 -19.91 -27.62 -19.10
CA THR A 547 -20.93 -27.07 -20.00
C THR A 547 -21.59 -25.80 -19.47
N SER A 548 -21.09 -25.23 -18.37
CA SER A 548 -21.65 -24.00 -17.80
C SER A 548 -21.22 -22.78 -18.62
N THR A 549 -22.08 -21.77 -18.67
CA THR A 549 -21.78 -20.42 -19.15
C THR A 549 -21.51 -19.45 -17.99
N SER A 550 -21.31 -19.97 -16.78
CA SER A 550 -21.00 -19.21 -15.56
C SER A 550 -19.88 -19.92 -14.77
N GLY A 551 -19.11 -19.14 -14.02
CA GLY A 551 -18.08 -19.60 -13.11
C GLY A 551 -17.14 -18.44 -12.83
N TRP A 552 -16.76 -18.27 -11.57
CA TRP A 552 -15.98 -17.13 -11.08
C TRP A 552 -15.26 -17.45 -9.79
N THR A 553 -14.21 -16.71 -9.45
CA THR A 553 -13.45 -16.85 -8.20
C THR A 553 -12.95 -15.49 -7.74
N ASN A 554 -12.87 -15.29 -6.42
CA ASN A 554 -12.19 -14.13 -5.87
C ASN A 554 -10.69 -14.14 -6.23
N PRO A 555 -9.99 -13.00 -6.15
CA PRO A 555 -8.53 -12.97 -6.17
C PRO A 555 -7.94 -13.95 -5.16
N ASN A 556 -6.90 -14.68 -5.57
CA ASN A 556 -6.23 -15.72 -4.79
C ASN A 556 -7.11 -16.93 -4.36
N GLU A 557 -8.28 -17.13 -4.96
CA GLU A 557 -9.17 -18.28 -4.68
C GLU A 557 -8.91 -19.46 -5.64
N TRP A 558 -7.93 -20.29 -5.28
CA TRP A 558 -7.38 -21.33 -6.17
C TRP A 558 -8.07 -22.69 -6.15
N THR A 559 -9.00 -22.91 -5.22
CA THR A 559 -9.55 -24.26 -4.94
C THR A 559 -11.07 -24.33 -5.01
N LYS A 560 -11.74 -23.31 -5.59
CA LYS A 560 -13.20 -23.31 -5.75
C LYS A 560 -13.65 -24.38 -6.74
N TYR A 561 -12.91 -24.53 -7.85
CA TYR A 561 -13.13 -25.55 -8.86
C TYR A 561 -11.88 -26.43 -9.02
N ALA A 562 -12.07 -27.75 -9.14
CA ALA A 562 -10.97 -28.68 -9.41
C ALA A 562 -10.27 -28.39 -10.76
N SER A 563 -10.97 -27.78 -11.71
CA SER A 563 -10.45 -27.41 -13.03
C SER A 563 -9.51 -26.20 -13.02
N GLN A 564 -9.43 -25.45 -11.92
CA GLN A 564 -8.52 -24.32 -11.80
C GLN A 564 -7.07 -24.74 -11.62
N MET A 565 -6.81 -26.01 -11.33
CA MET A 565 -5.48 -26.56 -11.10
C MET A 565 -5.08 -27.45 -12.28
N SER A 566 -3.89 -27.23 -12.83
CA SER A 566 -3.34 -28.10 -13.88
C SER A 566 -2.89 -29.45 -13.30
N GLU A 567 -2.78 -30.45 -14.17
CA GLU A 567 -1.88 -31.57 -13.89
C GLU A 567 -0.42 -31.06 -13.89
N PRO A 568 0.52 -31.73 -13.20
CA PRO A 568 1.92 -31.32 -13.20
C PRO A 568 2.51 -31.31 -14.62
N VAL A 569 3.14 -30.21 -15.01
CA VAL A 569 3.78 -29.99 -16.31
C VAL A 569 5.30 -29.98 -16.15
N SER A 570 6.00 -30.88 -16.83
CA SER A 570 7.46 -30.96 -16.76
C SER A 570 8.12 -29.86 -17.62
N LEU A 571 8.85 -28.95 -16.97
CA LEU A 571 9.61 -27.88 -17.64
C LEU A 571 11.11 -28.04 -17.40
N VAL A 572 11.92 -27.45 -18.28
CA VAL A 572 13.40 -27.44 -18.22
C VAL A 572 13.88 -26.06 -17.82
N ALA A 573 14.86 -26.00 -16.92
CA ALA A 573 15.46 -24.74 -16.44
C ALA A 573 15.92 -23.86 -17.62
N GLY A 574 15.49 -22.59 -17.63
CA GLY A 574 15.78 -21.63 -18.71
C GLY A 574 15.05 -21.89 -20.02
N GLY A 575 14.25 -22.96 -20.12
CA GLY A 575 13.39 -23.23 -21.26
C GLY A 575 12.35 -22.13 -21.44
N LYS A 576 11.94 -21.91 -22.69
CA LYS A 576 11.02 -20.86 -23.13
C LYS A 576 9.70 -21.51 -23.56
N TYR A 577 8.58 -21.08 -22.99
CA TYR A 577 7.27 -21.71 -23.16
C TYR A 577 6.19 -20.66 -23.41
N TYR A 578 5.37 -20.82 -24.46
CA TYR A 578 4.26 -19.87 -24.68
C TYR A 578 3.15 -20.10 -23.65
N ILE A 579 2.70 -19.04 -22.98
CA ILE A 579 1.64 -19.09 -21.96
C ILE A 579 0.60 -17.99 -22.22
N MET A 580 -0.67 -18.31 -22.03
CA MET A 580 -1.78 -17.40 -22.25
C MET A 580 -2.94 -17.69 -21.29
N ALA A 581 -3.42 -16.67 -20.58
CA ALA A 581 -4.75 -16.73 -19.95
C ALA A 581 -5.71 -15.84 -20.73
N ILE A 582 -6.92 -16.33 -20.97
CA ILE A 582 -8.04 -15.53 -21.46
C ILE A 582 -9.15 -15.57 -20.44
N TRP A 583 -9.83 -14.44 -20.24
CA TRP A 583 -10.97 -14.37 -19.34
C TRP A 583 -12.07 -13.46 -19.88
N LYS A 584 -13.23 -13.62 -19.29
CA LYS A 584 -14.41 -12.82 -19.55
C LYS A 584 -14.73 -12.00 -18.30
N GLU A 585 -15.39 -10.86 -18.50
CA GLU A 585 -16.01 -10.08 -17.45
C GLU A 585 -17.35 -9.53 -17.95
N GLY A 586 -18.41 -9.83 -17.21
CA GLY A 586 -19.76 -9.30 -17.44
C GLY A 586 -20.04 -8.08 -16.59
N SER A 587 -20.13 -8.28 -15.28
CA SER A 587 -20.37 -7.22 -14.29
C SER A 587 -19.92 -7.71 -12.91
N GLY A 588 -19.15 -6.92 -12.19
CA GLY A 588 -18.60 -7.42 -10.94
C GLY A 588 -17.36 -6.64 -10.52
N GLY A 589 -16.43 -7.34 -9.91
CA GLY A 589 -15.10 -6.82 -9.60
C GLY A 589 -14.07 -7.60 -10.40
N ASP A 590 -13.04 -6.96 -10.91
CA ASP A 590 -12.26 -7.56 -11.98
C ASP A 590 -11.06 -8.37 -11.47
N ASN A 591 -10.89 -9.62 -11.91
CA ASN A 591 -9.61 -10.29 -11.75
C ASN A 591 -9.28 -11.36 -12.80
N CYS A 592 -7.99 -11.51 -13.08
CA CYS A 592 -7.41 -12.71 -13.68
C CYS A 592 -6.00 -12.92 -13.12
N GLN A 593 -5.71 -14.06 -12.50
CA GLN A 593 -4.43 -14.35 -11.87
C GLN A 593 -3.97 -15.76 -12.20
N VAL A 594 -2.70 -15.91 -12.56
CA VAL A 594 -2.07 -17.21 -12.78
C VAL A 594 -0.95 -17.41 -11.77
N ALA A 595 -1.09 -18.46 -10.97
CA ALA A 595 -0.09 -18.87 -10.00
C ALA A 595 0.56 -20.19 -10.38
N TRP A 596 1.74 -20.45 -9.81
CA TRP A 596 2.46 -21.69 -9.98
C TRP A 596 3.20 -22.12 -8.71
N GLU A 597 3.51 -23.41 -8.64
CA GLU A 597 4.34 -24.07 -7.64
C GLU A 597 5.25 -25.05 -8.35
N GLY A 598 6.46 -25.28 -7.83
CA GLY A 598 7.40 -26.21 -8.44
C GLY A 598 8.81 -26.11 -7.86
N PRO A 599 9.81 -26.71 -8.53
CA PRO A 599 11.20 -26.60 -8.13
C PRO A 599 11.64 -25.14 -7.97
N ARG A 600 12.23 -24.79 -6.81
CA ARG A 600 12.59 -23.43 -6.36
C ARG A 600 11.42 -22.47 -6.07
N ILE A 601 10.19 -22.95 -6.11
CA ILE A 601 8.97 -22.19 -5.83
C ILE A 601 8.17 -22.99 -4.79
N PRO A 602 8.58 -22.94 -3.50
CA PRO A 602 8.05 -23.80 -2.46
C PRO A 602 6.60 -23.47 -2.07
N ASP A 603 6.21 -22.21 -2.29
CA ASP A 603 4.89 -21.69 -1.98
C ASP A 603 4.20 -21.24 -3.27
N ARG A 604 2.87 -21.37 -3.31
CA ARG A 604 2.06 -20.84 -4.41
C ARG A 604 2.32 -19.36 -4.57
N THR A 605 2.73 -18.97 -5.77
CA THR A 605 2.97 -17.56 -6.07
C THR A 605 2.44 -17.24 -7.46
N ILE A 606 1.97 -16.01 -7.64
CA ILE A 606 1.63 -15.48 -8.96
C ILE A 606 2.91 -15.42 -9.79
N ILE A 607 2.85 -15.79 -11.07
CA ILE A 607 4.06 -15.85 -11.90
C ILE A 607 4.63 -14.42 -12.03
N PRO A 608 5.85 -14.16 -11.51
CA PRO A 608 6.41 -12.82 -11.53
C PRO A 608 6.98 -12.48 -12.92
N GLY A 609 7.04 -11.20 -13.25
CA GLY A 609 7.57 -10.71 -14.53
C GLY A 609 9.00 -11.15 -14.83
N ILE A 610 9.82 -11.44 -13.82
CA ILE A 610 11.18 -11.98 -13.99
C ILE A 610 11.19 -13.36 -14.69
N ASN A 611 10.05 -14.04 -14.75
CA ASN A 611 9.86 -15.29 -15.49
C ASN A 611 9.09 -15.09 -16.80
N LEU A 612 8.80 -13.85 -17.20
CA LEU A 612 7.97 -13.51 -18.36
C LEU A 612 8.69 -12.59 -19.33
N SER A 613 8.48 -12.79 -20.63
CA SER A 613 8.73 -11.77 -21.66
C SER A 613 7.52 -11.61 -22.57
N PRO A 614 7.31 -10.44 -23.19
CA PRO A 614 6.25 -10.24 -24.20
C PRO A 614 6.28 -11.29 -25.32
N TYR A 615 5.11 -11.72 -25.78
CA TYR A 615 4.99 -12.51 -27.01
C TYR A 615 5.13 -11.59 -28.23
N GLU A 616 6.04 -11.92 -29.16
CA GLU A 616 6.22 -11.21 -30.42
C GLU A 616 5.78 -12.12 -31.59
N PRO A 617 4.75 -11.77 -32.38
CA PRO A 617 4.25 -12.62 -33.46
C PRO A 617 5.22 -12.68 -34.66
N LEU A 618 5.13 -13.74 -35.47
CA LEU A 618 5.92 -13.88 -36.71
C LEU A 618 5.52 -12.89 -37.83
N ASN A 619 4.29 -12.37 -37.77
CA ASN A 619 3.74 -11.39 -38.72
C ASN A 619 3.93 -9.96 -38.22
N ALA A 620 3.89 -8.98 -39.13
CA ALA A 620 3.78 -7.58 -38.78
C ALA A 620 2.55 -7.32 -37.90
N TYR A 621 2.68 -6.45 -36.91
CA TYR A 621 1.62 -6.13 -35.93
C TYR A 621 1.64 -4.64 -35.57
N GLY A 622 0.71 -4.19 -34.72
CA GLY A 622 0.71 -2.81 -34.21
C GLY A 622 0.51 -1.73 -35.29
N ALA A 623 -0.39 -1.97 -36.25
CA ALA A 623 -0.70 -1.03 -37.32
C ALA A 623 -1.12 0.36 -36.80
N LYS A 624 -0.55 1.41 -37.40
CA LYS A 624 -0.98 2.81 -37.26
C LYS A 624 -1.10 3.42 -38.66
N PRO A 625 -2.22 4.06 -39.04
CA PRO A 625 -3.50 4.06 -38.36
C PRO A 625 -3.99 2.64 -38.06
N GLY A 626 -4.68 2.49 -36.94
CA GLY A 626 -5.21 1.21 -36.49
C GLY A 626 -6.22 0.62 -37.46
N ASN A 627 -6.49 -0.67 -37.32
CA ASN A 627 -7.50 -1.33 -38.13
C ASN A 627 -8.91 -0.80 -37.78
N ASN A 628 -9.73 -0.55 -38.80
CA ASN A 628 -11.04 0.10 -38.72
C ASN A 628 -11.03 1.55 -38.18
N THR A 629 -9.88 2.19 -38.01
CA THR A 629 -9.83 3.58 -37.53
C THR A 629 -10.51 4.51 -38.52
N THR A 630 -11.40 5.39 -38.04
CA THR A 630 -12.04 6.44 -38.84
C THR A 630 -11.49 7.81 -38.44
N GLY A 631 -11.77 8.86 -39.21
CA GLY A 631 -11.30 10.21 -38.88
C GLY A 631 -9.80 10.42 -39.10
N VAL A 632 -9.13 9.54 -39.84
CA VAL A 632 -7.70 9.64 -40.11
C VAL A 632 -7.39 10.83 -41.03
N THR A 633 -6.33 11.58 -40.75
CA THR A 633 -5.85 12.64 -41.65
C THR A 633 -5.68 12.14 -43.09
N GLN A 634 -5.85 13.02 -44.09
CA GLN A 634 -5.65 12.65 -45.49
C GLN A 634 -4.17 12.49 -45.88
N THR A 635 -3.22 12.70 -44.96
CA THR A 635 -1.80 12.42 -45.19
C THR A 635 -1.22 11.52 -44.08
N PRO A 636 -1.79 10.32 -43.84
CA PRO A 636 -1.33 9.49 -42.74
C PRO A 636 -0.03 8.78 -43.12
N THR A 637 0.91 8.67 -42.20
CA THR A 637 2.02 7.72 -42.36
C THR A 637 1.59 6.37 -41.80
N LEU A 638 1.72 5.31 -42.58
CA LEU A 638 1.44 3.95 -42.12
C LEU A 638 2.66 3.42 -41.37
N LEU A 639 2.50 2.96 -40.12
CA LEU A 639 3.54 2.38 -39.28
C LEU A 639 3.13 0.98 -38.81
N TRP A 640 4.10 0.10 -38.60
CA TRP A 640 3.90 -1.23 -38.01
C TRP A 640 5.08 -1.59 -37.10
N LYS A 641 4.93 -2.68 -36.35
CA LYS A 641 6.03 -3.36 -35.66
C LYS A 641 6.44 -4.60 -36.46
N PRO A 642 7.75 -4.89 -36.56
CA PRO A 642 8.25 -6.00 -37.36
C PRO A 642 7.90 -7.33 -36.68
N GLY A 643 7.55 -8.35 -37.47
CA GLY A 643 7.42 -9.71 -36.94
C GLY A 643 8.75 -10.26 -36.41
N LEU A 644 8.71 -11.16 -35.42
CA LEU A 644 9.86 -11.71 -34.67
C LEU A 644 11.06 -12.15 -35.53
N GLN A 645 10.78 -12.67 -36.74
CA GLN A 645 11.82 -13.19 -37.65
C GLN A 645 11.99 -12.37 -38.92
N ALA A 646 11.42 -11.16 -38.99
CA ALA A 646 11.50 -10.29 -40.14
C ALA A 646 12.95 -9.94 -40.48
N ALA A 647 13.33 -10.06 -41.76
CA ALA A 647 14.55 -9.47 -42.30
C ALA A 647 14.24 -8.29 -43.25
N SER A 648 13.00 -8.21 -43.74
CA SER A 648 12.45 -7.15 -44.59
C SER A 648 10.93 -7.29 -44.68
N HIS A 649 10.27 -6.23 -45.13
CA HIS A 649 8.82 -6.13 -45.22
C HIS A 649 8.37 -5.91 -46.68
N GLU A 650 7.24 -6.47 -47.09
CA GLU A 650 6.61 -6.18 -48.39
C GLU A 650 5.26 -5.50 -48.15
N VAL A 651 5.11 -4.25 -48.64
CA VAL A 651 3.96 -3.41 -48.31
C VAL A 651 2.93 -3.43 -49.45
N TYR A 652 1.65 -3.57 -49.09
CA TYR A 652 0.52 -3.53 -50.03
C TYR A 652 -0.53 -2.52 -49.55
N PHE A 653 -1.05 -1.68 -50.45
CA PHE A 653 -1.99 -0.59 -50.13
C PHE A 653 -2.96 -0.31 -51.28
N GLY A 654 -4.26 -0.16 -50.98
CA GLY A 654 -5.32 0.11 -51.96
C GLY A 654 -6.67 0.47 -51.33
N THR A 655 -7.72 0.59 -52.15
CA THR A 655 -9.11 0.91 -51.69
C THR A 655 -10.06 -0.28 -51.77
N ASP A 656 -9.57 -1.47 -52.15
CA ASP A 656 -10.35 -2.71 -52.23
C ASP A 656 -9.68 -3.76 -51.35
N GLU A 657 -10.41 -4.21 -50.32
CA GLU A 657 -9.94 -5.18 -49.34
C GLU A 657 -9.48 -6.50 -49.97
N ASN A 658 -10.26 -7.01 -50.92
CA ASN A 658 -9.99 -8.29 -51.56
C ASN A 658 -8.79 -8.19 -52.51
N ALA A 659 -8.63 -7.05 -53.18
CA ALA A 659 -7.46 -6.78 -54.02
C ALA A 659 -6.17 -6.76 -53.17
N VAL A 660 -6.19 -6.07 -52.03
CA VAL A 660 -5.05 -6.00 -51.11
C VAL A 660 -4.74 -7.37 -50.50
N ARG A 661 -5.77 -8.08 -50.01
CA ARG A 661 -5.65 -9.41 -49.40
C ARG A 661 -4.99 -10.43 -50.32
N ASN A 662 -5.34 -10.41 -51.61
CA ASN A 662 -4.86 -11.37 -52.60
C ASN A 662 -3.70 -10.83 -53.45
N ALA A 663 -3.14 -9.68 -53.10
CA ALA A 663 -2.09 -9.04 -53.88
C ALA A 663 -0.81 -9.90 -53.92
N THR A 664 -0.05 -9.74 -54.99
CA THR A 664 1.30 -10.31 -55.13
C THR A 664 2.26 -9.19 -55.50
N LYS A 665 3.57 -9.44 -55.55
CA LYS A 665 4.54 -8.44 -56.04
C LYS A 665 4.28 -7.93 -57.48
N ALA A 666 3.39 -8.57 -58.23
CA ALA A 666 2.95 -8.14 -59.56
C ALA A 666 1.68 -7.26 -59.55
N SER A 667 1.01 -7.13 -58.40
CA SER A 667 -0.27 -6.41 -58.27
C SER A 667 -0.06 -4.89 -58.14
N PRO A 668 -1.00 -4.04 -58.62
CA PRO A 668 -0.95 -2.59 -58.43
C PRO A 668 -0.89 -2.13 -56.97
N GLU A 669 -1.39 -2.95 -56.05
CA GLU A 669 -1.43 -2.71 -54.62
C GLU A 669 -0.02 -2.80 -54.00
N TYR A 670 0.94 -3.49 -54.63
CA TYR A 670 2.30 -3.63 -54.10
C TYR A 670 3.08 -2.30 -54.16
N LYS A 671 3.60 -1.85 -53.02
CA LYS A 671 4.28 -0.55 -52.84
C LYS A 671 5.78 -0.65 -52.58
N GLY A 672 6.33 -1.85 -52.74
CA GLY A 672 7.76 -2.11 -52.61
C GLY A 672 8.14 -2.74 -51.28
N SER A 673 9.42 -3.12 -51.20
CA SER A 673 10.03 -3.69 -50.01
C SER A 673 10.57 -2.61 -49.07
N ARG A 674 10.62 -2.88 -47.77
CA ARG A 674 11.24 -2.06 -46.72
C ARG A 674 12.25 -2.90 -45.93
N ALA A 675 13.35 -2.29 -45.51
CA ALA A 675 14.35 -2.98 -44.69
C ALA A 675 13.85 -3.11 -43.25
N LEU A 676 14.41 -4.06 -42.49
CA LEU A 676 14.23 -4.10 -41.04
C LEU A 676 14.74 -2.79 -40.43
N GLY A 677 13.92 -2.13 -39.60
CA GLY A 677 14.13 -0.77 -39.08
C GLY A 677 13.48 0.34 -39.91
N ASP A 678 12.90 0.03 -41.07
CA ASP A 678 12.12 0.96 -41.91
C ASP A 678 10.62 0.61 -41.86
N GLU A 679 10.04 0.46 -40.66
CA GLU A 679 8.64 0.08 -40.47
C GLU A 679 7.63 1.23 -40.72
N SER A 680 7.79 1.91 -41.85
CA SER A 680 6.94 3.02 -42.27
C SER A 680 6.65 3.05 -43.78
N TYR A 681 5.47 3.58 -44.13
CA TYR A 681 5.06 3.84 -45.50
C TYR A 681 4.20 5.10 -45.60
N ASP A 682 4.66 6.10 -46.35
CA ASP A 682 3.87 7.29 -46.71
C ASP A 682 3.10 7.03 -48.03
N PRO A 683 1.76 6.95 -48.00
CA PRO A 683 0.92 6.78 -49.18
C PRO A 683 0.70 8.10 -49.96
N GLY A 684 1.13 9.25 -49.43
CA GLY A 684 0.83 10.59 -49.92
C GLY A 684 -0.59 11.06 -49.55
N LYS A 685 -1.04 12.16 -50.19
CA LYS A 685 -2.38 12.72 -49.95
C LYS A 685 -3.48 11.80 -50.48
N LEU A 686 -4.38 11.40 -49.60
CA LEU A 686 -5.51 10.51 -49.80
C LEU A 686 -6.82 11.27 -50.05
N LEU A 687 -7.82 10.56 -50.56
CA LEU A 687 -9.18 11.09 -50.73
C LEU A 687 -9.87 11.21 -49.37
N TRP A 688 -10.82 12.12 -49.25
CA TRP A 688 -11.65 12.28 -48.05
C TRP A 688 -12.71 11.18 -47.98
N GLU A 689 -13.18 10.85 -46.77
CA GLU A 689 -14.25 9.87 -46.53
C GLU A 689 -14.03 8.53 -47.25
N THR A 690 -12.77 8.13 -47.44
CA THR A 690 -12.42 6.97 -48.23
C THR A 690 -11.74 5.94 -47.36
N THR A 691 -12.24 4.72 -47.37
CA THR A 691 -11.62 3.58 -46.69
C THR A 691 -10.47 3.03 -47.54
N TYR A 692 -9.30 2.92 -46.92
CA TYR A 692 -8.11 2.31 -47.50
C TYR A 692 -7.76 1.04 -46.73
N TYR A 693 -7.24 0.05 -47.46
CA TYR A 693 -6.82 -1.25 -46.96
C TYR A 693 -5.33 -1.44 -47.21
N TRP A 694 -4.65 -2.06 -46.27
CA TRP A 694 -3.21 -2.31 -46.37
C TRP A 694 -2.78 -3.55 -45.60
N ARG A 695 -1.65 -4.14 -45.99
CA ARG A 695 -1.05 -5.28 -45.28
C ARG A 695 0.47 -5.27 -45.48
N VAL A 696 1.16 -5.94 -44.57
CA VAL A 696 2.60 -6.15 -44.62
C VAL A 696 2.90 -7.65 -44.62
N GLU A 697 3.73 -8.11 -45.55
CA GLU A 697 4.27 -9.48 -45.52
C GLU A 697 5.69 -9.45 -44.95
N GLU A 698 5.95 -10.29 -43.95
CA GLU A 698 7.27 -10.42 -43.33
C GLU A 698 8.12 -11.42 -44.09
N VAL A 699 9.33 -11.02 -44.47
CA VAL A 699 10.22 -11.82 -45.32
C VAL A 699 11.53 -12.10 -44.62
N ASN A 700 11.90 -13.38 -44.59
CA ASN A 700 13.24 -13.81 -44.20
C ASN A 700 13.71 -14.95 -45.11
N ALA A 701 14.66 -14.65 -46.01
CA ALA A 701 15.16 -15.61 -46.98
C ALA A 701 15.94 -16.79 -46.34
N ALA A 702 16.36 -16.68 -45.08
CA ALA A 702 17.02 -17.75 -44.35
C ALA A 702 16.04 -18.77 -43.74
N ASN A 703 14.76 -18.42 -43.62
CA ASN A 703 13.73 -19.31 -43.10
C ASN A 703 12.80 -19.79 -44.23
N PRO A 704 12.75 -21.10 -44.55
CA PRO A 704 11.87 -21.62 -45.60
C PRO A 704 10.38 -21.51 -45.29
N ALA A 705 9.98 -21.17 -44.06
CA ALA A 705 8.60 -20.93 -43.66
C ALA A 705 8.07 -19.53 -44.05
N GLY A 706 8.95 -18.59 -44.41
CA GLY A 706 8.57 -17.27 -44.93
C GLY A 706 8.39 -17.25 -46.46
N PRO A 707 7.71 -16.24 -47.03
CA PRO A 707 7.21 -15.04 -46.35
C PRO A 707 5.92 -15.29 -45.57
N TRP A 708 5.80 -14.65 -44.41
CA TRP A 708 4.62 -14.73 -43.57
C TRP A 708 3.66 -13.59 -43.94
N VAL A 709 2.47 -13.98 -44.39
CA VAL A 709 1.47 -13.02 -44.86
C VAL A 709 0.75 -12.41 -43.66
N GLY A 710 0.89 -11.09 -43.48
CA GLY A 710 0.20 -10.36 -42.42
C GLY A 710 -1.29 -10.15 -42.67
N SER A 711 -1.97 -9.73 -41.61
CA SER A 711 -3.39 -9.35 -41.64
C SER A 711 -3.63 -8.15 -42.56
N VAL A 712 -4.86 -8.03 -43.06
CA VAL A 712 -5.31 -6.82 -43.78
C VAL A 712 -5.89 -5.84 -42.78
N TRP A 713 -5.26 -4.69 -42.67
CA TRP A 713 -5.72 -3.56 -41.89
C TRP A 713 -6.45 -2.56 -42.79
N ASN A 714 -7.33 -1.75 -42.21
CA ASN A 714 -8.01 -0.68 -42.93
C ASN A 714 -8.22 0.56 -42.08
N PHE A 715 -8.38 1.71 -42.71
CA PHE A 715 -8.78 2.95 -42.05
C PHE A 715 -9.59 3.83 -43.00
N THR A 716 -10.39 4.75 -42.46
CA THR A 716 -11.18 5.71 -43.23
C THR A 716 -10.71 7.13 -42.94
N THR A 717 -10.40 7.88 -43.99
CA THR A 717 -9.99 9.28 -43.90
C THR A 717 -11.14 10.17 -43.44
N ALA A 718 -10.82 11.24 -42.69
CA ALA A 718 -11.79 12.18 -42.14
C ALA A 718 -12.60 12.91 -43.22
N ASP A 719 -13.76 13.45 -42.80
CA ASP A 719 -14.61 14.35 -43.58
C ASP A 719 -14.39 15.85 -43.24
N PHE A 720 -13.31 16.11 -42.48
CA PHE A 720 -12.76 17.41 -42.11
C PHE A 720 -11.25 17.43 -42.36
N MET A 721 -10.63 18.62 -42.40
CA MET A 721 -9.17 18.73 -42.34
C MET A 721 -8.75 18.93 -40.90
N ILE A 722 -7.66 18.28 -40.51
CA ILE A 722 -7.04 18.48 -39.20
C ILE A 722 -6.02 19.62 -39.33
N VAL A 723 -6.10 20.57 -38.39
CA VAL A 723 -5.05 21.55 -38.15
C VAL A 723 -4.07 20.98 -37.14
N ASP A 724 -4.58 20.45 -36.03
CA ASP A 724 -3.83 19.69 -35.02
C ASP A 724 -4.82 18.87 -34.18
N ASP A 725 -4.54 17.59 -33.97
CA ASP A 725 -5.29 16.68 -33.09
C ASP A 725 -4.46 16.25 -31.87
N PHE A 726 -3.24 16.79 -31.71
CA PHE A 726 -2.35 16.61 -30.56
C PHE A 726 -1.83 15.18 -30.31
N GLU A 727 -2.19 14.19 -31.13
CA GLU A 727 -1.84 12.79 -30.92
C GLU A 727 -0.38 12.45 -31.25
N ASP A 728 0.27 13.25 -32.09
CA ASP A 728 1.61 12.97 -32.62
C ASP A 728 2.77 13.43 -31.71
N TYR A 729 2.51 14.16 -30.62
CA TYR A 729 3.55 14.72 -29.76
C TYR A 729 4.18 13.68 -28.81
N ASP A 730 5.49 13.75 -28.58
CA ASP A 730 6.25 12.79 -27.79
C ASP A 730 7.46 13.39 -27.03
N ALA A 731 8.10 12.55 -26.20
CA ALA A 731 9.28 12.91 -25.39
C ALA A 731 10.53 13.23 -26.21
N GLY A 732 10.57 12.73 -27.46
CA GLY A 732 11.72 12.70 -28.34
C GLY A 732 11.91 14.02 -29.08
N GLU A 733 12.00 13.95 -30.40
CA GLU A 733 12.23 15.13 -31.25
C GLU A 733 10.94 15.89 -31.58
N ASN A 734 9.76 15.44 -31.11
CA ASN A 734 8.46 16.04 -31.39
C ASN A 734 7.72 16.52 -30.14
N GLN A 735 8.40 17.29 -29.28
CA GLN A 735 7.80 17.89 -28.09
C GLN A 735 6.79 18.99 -28.47
N ILE A 736 5.66 19.09 -27.78
CA ILE A 736 4.56 19.99 -28.15
C ILE A 736 4.98 21.47 -28.29
N TRP A 737 5.87 21.98 -27.43
CA TRP A 737 6.37 23.37 -27.51
C TRP A 737 7.33 23.62 -28.69
N TYR A 738 7.81 22.57 -29.36
CA TYR A 738 8.51 22.73 -30.64
C TYR A 738 7.55 23.10 -31.77
N ALA A 739 6.28 22.70 -31.71
CA ALA A 739 5.26 23.12 -32.65
C ALA A 739 4.52 24.38 -32.16
N TRP A 740 3.95 24.32 -30.96
CA TRP A 740 3.19 25.38 -30.32
C TRP A 740 4.09 26.31 -29.51
N LYS A 741 4.43 27.46 -30.10
CA LYS A 741 5.33 28.45 -29.52
C LYS A 741 4.63 29.25 -28.44
N ASP A 742 5.13 29.15 -27.20
CA ASP A 742 4.56 29.80 -26.04
C ASP A 742 5.36 31.04 -25.57
N GLY A 743 5.03 31.54 -24.37
CA GLY A 743 5.66 32.70 -23.76
C GLY A 743 7.06 32.46 -23.21
N LEU A 744 7.37 31.23 -22.79
CA LEU A 744 8.63 30.89 -22.12
C LEU A 744 9.75 30.59 -23.09
N GLY A 745 9.41 29.94 -24.21
CA GLY A 745 10.39 29.40 -25.14
C GLY A 745 11.11 28.17 -24.62
N PHE A 746 12.10 27.70 -25.38
CA PHE A 746 12.86 26.49 -25.08
C PHE A 746 14.29 26.57 -25.62
N GLY A 747 15.15 25.68 -25.12
CA GLY A 747 16.55 25.55 -25.53
C GLY A 747 17.48 26.60 -24.91
N ALA A 748 18.78 26.38 -25.06
CA ALA A 748 19.81 27.30 -24.59
C ALA A 748 20.26 28.26 -25.70
N LEU A 749 20.49 29.53 -25.38
CA LEU A 749 20.93 30.54 -26.35
C LEU A 749 22.20 30.08 -27.09
N GLY A 750 22.08 29.88 -28.41
CA GLY A 750 23.19 29.45 -29.28
C GLY A 750 23.31 27.93 -29.48
N VAL A 751 22.37 27.13 -28.97
CA VAL A 751 22.25 25.68 -29.18
C VAL A 751 20.93 25.39 -29.87
N ASP A 752 20.95 24.68 -30.99
CA ASP A 752 19.74 24.31 -31.73
C ASP A 752 19.12 23.03 -31.13
N PRO A 753 17.79 22.94 -30.93
CA PRO A 753 16.77 23.94 -31.23
C PRO A 753 16.61 25.01 -30.13
N TYR A 754 16.48 26.28 -30.51
CA TYR A 754 16.30 27.42 -29.58
C TYR A 754 15.18 28.36 -30.03
N TYR A 755 14.28 28.70 -29.11
CA TYR A 755 13.27 29.73 -29.27
C TYR A 755 13.16 30.56 -27.98
N PRO A 756 13.28 31.90 -28.03
CA PRO A 756 13.30 32.74 -26.82
C PRO A 756 11.92 32.95 -26.15
N GLY A 757 10.85 32.41 -26.72
CA GLY A 757 9.47 32.69 -26.28
C GLY A 757 8.87 33.93 -26.95
N ASN A 758 7.54 34.00 -27.03
CA ASN A 758 6.82 35.18 -27.52
C ASN A 758 6.61 36.27 -26.44
N GLY A 759 7.08 36.04 -25.21
CA GLY A 759 7.06 37.02 -24.11
C GLY A 759 5.69 37.23 -23.44
N THR A 760 4.73 36.34 -23.69
CA THR A 760 3.41 36.34 -23.05
C THR A 760 3.37 35.44 -21.80
N GLY A 761 2.27 35.46 -21.06
CA GLY A 761 2.07 34.62 -19.86
C GLY A 761 1.79 33.14 -20.13
N ALA A 762 1.80 32.70 -21.39
CA ALA A 762 1.48 31.33 -21.79
C ALA A 762 2.62 30.35 -21.53
N ALA A 763 2.28 29.13 -21.11
CA ALA A 763 3.15 27.98 -21.12
C ALA A 763 2.39 26.75 -21.63
N VAL A 764 2.93 26.06 -22.64
CA VAL A 764 2.33 24.84 -23.20
C VAL A 764 3.08 23.61 -22.70
N GLY A 765 2.33 22.53 -22.46
CA GLY A 765 2.86 21.20 -22.16
C GLY A 765 2.73 20.78 -20.70
N ASP A 766 2.91 19.49 -20.45
CA ASP A 766 2.87 18.86 -19.14
C ASP A 766 4.17 18.10 -18.84
N GLU A 767 5.03 18.66 -17.98
CA GLU A 767 6.32 18.03 -17.65
C GLU A 767 6.18 16.74 -16.82
N THR A 768 4.97 16.36 -16.41
CA THR A 768 4.71 15.13 -15.64
C THR A 768 4.44 13.91 -16.51
N THR A 769 4.14 14.12 -17.80
CA THR A 769 3.93 13.04 -18.78
C THR A 769 5.14 12.90 -19.68
N MET A 770 5.35 11.70 -20.26
CA MET A 770 6.45 11.50 -21.21
C MET A 770 6.19 12.24 -22.53
N SER A 771 4.94 12.32 -22.98
CA SER A 771 4.55 13.00 -24.22
C SER A 771 4.59 14.52 -24.13
N TYR A 772 4.69 15.07 -22.92
CA TYR A 772 4.48 16.47 -22.62
C TYR A 772 3.08 17.01 -22.97
N THR A 773 2.12 16.11 -23.20
CA THR A 773 0.70 16.43 -23.38
C THR A 773 -0.13 15.96 -22.18
N GLU A 774 -1.37 16.40 -22.09
CA GLU A 774 -2.32 15.92 -21.08
C GLU A 774 -2.98 14.63 -21.58
N GLU A 775 -2.92 13.55 -20.79
CA GLU A 775 -3.36 12.21 -21.19
C GLU A 775 -4.62 11.74 -20.46
N THR A 776 -5.11 12.50 -19.47
CA THR A 776 -6.30 12.15 -18.66
C THR A 776 -7.49 13.07 -18.94
N ILE A 777 -7.23 14.34 -19.26
CA ILE A 777 -8.25 15.31 -19.67
C ILE A 777 -8.18 15.46 -21.20
N VAL A 778 -8.87 14.57 -21.91
CA VAL A 778 -8.84 14.45 -23.38
C VAL A 778 -10.27 14.47 -23.93
N HIS A 779 -10.49 15.05 -25.12
CA HIS A 779 -11.79 15.03 -25.79
C HIS A 779 -11.88 13.89 -26.81
N GLY A 780 -10.87 13.79 -27.68
CA GLY A 780 -10.74 12.76 -28.70
C GLY A 780 -9.33 12.19 -28.70
N GLY A 781 -9.17 10.90 -29.04
CA GLY A 781 -7.84 10.27 -29.00
C GLY A 781 -7.32 10.03 -27.58
N SER A 782 -6.03 10.26 -27.36
CA SER A 782 -5.30 9.96 -26.12
C SER A 782 -4.59 11.17 -25.53
N LYS A 783 -4.54 12.31 -26.22
CA LYS A 783 -3.77 13.49 -25.83
C LYS A 783 -4.55 14.78 -26.07
N SER A 784 -4.40 15.75 -25.18
CA SER A 784 -4.81 17.13 -25.43
C SER A 784 -3.68 18.10 -25.11
N MET A 785 -3.77 19.34 -25.60
CA MET A 785 -2.81 20.40 -25.28
C MET A 785 -3.16 21.09 -23.97
N PRO A 786 -2.34 20.94 -22.90
CA PRO A 786 -2.44 21.80 -21.74
C PRO A 786 -1.79 23.16 -22.02
N LEU A 787 -2.53 24.23 -21.76
CA LEU A 787 -2.08 25.62 -21.85
C LEU A 787 -2.29 26.31 -20.50
N ALA A 788 -1.20 26.54 -19.76
CA ALA A 788 -1.22 27.42 -18.61
C ALA A 788 -1.19 28.89 -19.06
N TYR A 789 -2.02 29.73 -18.42
CA TYR A 789 -2.03 31.17 -18.64
C TYR A 789 -1.81 31.91 -17.32
N ASP A 790 -0.95 32.93 -17.35
CA ASP A 790 -0.76 33.86 -16.23
C ASP A 790 -0.60 35.28 -16.76
N ASN A 791 -1.72 36.01 -16.79
CA ASN A 791 -1.77 37.39 -17.27
C ASN A 791 -1.22 38.41 -16.26
N ASN A 792 -0.61 37.93 -15.18
CA ASN A 792 0.13 38.73 -14.19
C ASN A 792 1.59 38.30 -14.03
N LYS A 793 2.08 37.36 -14.85
CA LYS A 793 3.43 36.82 -14.74
C LYS A 793 4.47 37.93 -14.79
N GLN A 794 5.33 37.98 -13.79
CA GLN A 794 6.33 39.04 -13.67
C GLN A 794 7.32 38.99 -14.84
N GLY A 795 7.47 40.12 -15.54
CA GLY A 795 8.40 40.25 -16.66
C GLY A 795 7.82 39.90 -18.03
N TYR A 796 6.55 39.47 -18.08
CA TYR A 796 5.84 39.10 -19.30
C TYR A 796 4.70 40.09 -19.60
N SER A 797 4.13 39.99 -20.81
CA SER A 797 2.89 40.70 -21.15
C SER A 797 1.71 40.23 -20.30
N ARG A 798 0.69 41.07 -20.18
CA ARG A 798 -0.51 40.81 -19.36
C ARG A 798 -1.64 40.14 -20.15
N TYR A 799 -1.23 39.21 -20.99
CA TYR A 799 -2.06 38.28 -21.75
C TYR A 799 -1.21 37.04 -22.03
N SER A 800 -1.85 35.93 -22.37
CA SER A 800 -1.18 34.66 -22.66
C SER A 800 -1.56 34.21 -24.07
N GLU A 801 -0.60 33.79 -24.89
CA GLU A 801 -0.83 33.36 -26.26
C GLU A 801 0.17 32.27 -26.66
N THR A 802 -0.31 31.22 -27.32
CA THR A 802 0.52 30.20 -27.97
C THR A 802 0.24 30.19 -29.48
N GLU A 803 1.27 29.92 -30.29
CA GLU A 803 1.23 30.06 -31.75
C GLU A 803 1.72 28.80 -32.47
N LEU A 804 0.96 28.31 -33.46
CA LEU A 804 1.35 27.24 -34.37
C LEU A 804 1.57 27.79 -35.78
N THR A 805 2.76 27.56 -36.33
CA THR A 805 3.05 27.83 -37.74
C THR A 805 2.63 26.66 -38.61
N LEU A 806 1.73 26.91 -39.57
CA LEU A 806 1.20 25.87 -40.45
C LEU A 806 2.19 25.54 -41.58
N THR A 807 2.62 24.29 -41.62
CA THR A 807 3.45 23.73 -42.71
C THR A 807 2.61 22.95 -43.72
N ALA A 808 1.44 22.46 -43.30
CA ALA A 808 0.41 21.78 -44.11
C ALA A 808 -0.98 22.38 -43.84
N SER A 809 -2.01 21.90 -44.55
CA SER A 809 -3.41 22.36 -44.37
C SER A 809 -3.59 23.89 -44.44
N ARG A 810 -2.89 24.56 -45.36
CA ARG A 810 -2.86 26.03 -45.47
C ARG A 810 -3.97 26.65 -46.31
N ASP A 811 -4.59 25.87 -47.20
CA ASP A 811 -5.76 26.30 -47.98
C ASP A 811 -7.04 25.93 -47.23
N TRP A 812 -7.57 26.87 -46.46
CA TRP A 812 -8.78 26.71 -45.66
C TRP A 812 -10.06 26.90 -46.50
N THR A 813 -9.94 26.91 -47.83
CA THR A 813 -11.09 26.90 -48.75
C THR A 813 -11.26 25.55 -49.46
N GLU A 814 -10.35 24.60 -49.21
CA GLU A 814 -10.39 23.27 -49.81
C GLU A 814 -11.70 22.53 -49.48
N GLN A 815 -12.25 21.78 -50.45
CA GLN A 815 -13.46 20.97 -50.29
C GLN A 815 -14.70 21.70 -49.72
N GLY A 816 -14.77 23.03 -49.82
CA GLY A 816 -15.91 23.81 -49.34
C GLY A 816 -15.99 23.93 -47.82
N VAL A 817 -14.85 23.81 -47.12
CA VAL A 817 -14.71 24.16 -45.70
C VAL A 817 -15.22 25.59 -45.46
N THR A 818 -15.96 25.80 -44.37
CA THR A 818 -16.47 27.13 -43.99
C THR A 818 -16.21 27.50 -42.54
N ASN A 819 -15.83 26.54 -41.70
CA ASN A 819 -15.67 26.75 -40.26
C ASN A 819 -14.32 26.23 -39.77
N LEU A 820 -13.75 26.93 -38.80
CA LEU A 820 -12.74 26.41 -37.88
C LEU A 820 -13.48 25.91 -36.63
N SER A 821 -13.15 24.72 -36.15
CA SER A 821 -13.62 24.17 -34.89
C SER A 821 -12.42 23.85 -34.00
N LEU A 822 -12.59 24.03 -32.69
CA LEU A 822 -11.65 23.57 -31.67
C LEU A 822 -12.43 23.21 -30.42
N TRP A 823 -12.01 22.14 -29.74
CA TRP A 823 -12.55 21.77 -28.44
C TRP A 823 -11.71 22.38 -27.34
N PHE A 824 -12.37 22.90 -26.31
CA PHE A 824 -11.69 23.46 -25.15
C PHE A 824 -12.37 23.09 -23.84
N ARG A 825 -11.57 23.05 -22.78
CA ARG A 825 -11.98 22.85 -21.40
C ARG A 825 -11.01 23.59 -20.48
N GLY A 826 -11.49 24.11 -19.36
CA GLY A 826 -10.68 24.70 -18.29
C GLY A 826 -10.94 24.04 -16.95
N TYR A 827 -10.42 24.64 -15.89
CA TYR A 827 -10.84 24.34 -14.53
C TYR A 827 -12.03 25.22 -14.13
N PRO A 828 -12.84 24.81 -13.14
CA PRO A 828 -13.94 25.62 -12.65
C PRO A 828 -13.43 26.95 -12.07
N ALA A 829 -14.31 27.96 -12.00
CA ALA A 829 -13.98 29.22 -11.36
C ALA A 829 -13.70 29.03 -9.86
N SER A 830 -12.73 29.79 -9.33
CA SER A 830 -12.45 29.85 -7.88
C SER A 830 -13.72 30.21 -7.11
N THR A 831 -14.14 29.35 -6.17
CA THR A 831 -15.22 29.66 -5.21
C THR A 831 -14.71 30.54 -4.06
N GLY A 832 -13.39 30.63 -3.91
CA GLY A 832 -12.69 31.45 -2.95
C GLY A 832 -12.92 32.95 -3.13
N SER A 833 -13.23 33.67 -2.05
CA SER A 833 -13.34 35.13 -2.06
C SER A 833 -12.86 35.76 -0.76
N PHE A 834 -12.46 37.04 -0.85
CA PHE A 834 -12.08 37.86 0.30
C PHE A 834 -12.60 39.29 0.12
N VAL A 835 -13.61 39.67 0.90
CA VAL A 835 -14.27 40.99 0.80
C VAL A 835 -14.21 41.72 2.14
N GLU A 836 -13.66 42.93 2.14
CA GLU A 836 -13.73 43.83 3.29
C GLU A 836 -14.93 44.77 3.18
N SER A 837 -16.01 44.49 3.91
CA SER A 837 -17.20 45.37 3.96
C SER A 837 -18.09 45.04 5.16
N PRO A 838 -18.35 45.98 6.09
CA PRO A 838 -17.73 47.31 6.22
C PRO A 838 -16.25 47.23 6.61
N VAL A 839 -15.50 48.34 6.47
CA VAL A 839 -14.07 48.43 6.84
C VAL A 839 -13.81 47.83 8.22
N GLY A 840 -12.83 46.92 8.31
CA GLY A 840 -12.48 46.14 9.51
C GLY A 840 -13.26 44.84 9.71
N THR A 841 -14.19 44.49 8.81
CA THR A 841 -14.90 43.20 8.75
C THR A 841 -14.62 42.53 7.41
N TYR A 842 -14.16 41.28 7.45
CA TYR A 842 -13.77 40.50 6.28
C TYR A 842 -14.69 39.30 6.13
N THR A 843 -15.39 39.20 5.02
CA THR A 843 -16.14 37.99 4.64
C THR A 843 -15.30 37.19 3.66
N MET A 844 -15.10 35.91 3.97
CA MET A 844 -14.41 34.96 3.10
C MET A 844 -15.33 33.82 2.71
N THR A 845 -15.20 33.38 1.47
CA THR A 845 -15.68 32.06 1.03
C THR A 845 -14.49 31.20 0.65
N GLY A 846 -14.61 29.89 0.81
CA GLY A 846 -13.60 28.93 0.38
C GLY A 846 -14.15 27.51 0.36
N SER A 847 -13.70 26.71 -0.60
CA SER A 847 -13.86 25.26 -0.64
C SER A 847 -12.56 24.56 -0.21
N GLY A 848 -12.52 23.23 -0.36
CA GLY A 848 -11.32 22.42 -0.16
C GLY A 848 -11.55 21.22 0.76
N ALA A 849 -10.89 20.11 0.47
CA ALA A 849 -11.03 18.85 1.19
C ALA A 849 -10.52 18.93 2.62
N ASP A 850 -9.31 19.46 2.86
CA ASP A 850 -8.80 19.80 4.19
C ASP A 850 -7.47 20.59 4.14
N ILE A 851 -7.08 21.21 5.26
CA ILE A 851 -5.71 21.66 5.57
C ILE A 851 -5.04 20.54 6.40
N TRP A 852 -4.79 19.38 5.76
CA TRP A 852 -4.25 18.19 6.44
C TRP A 852 -3.59 17.20 5.46
N VAL A 853 -4.35 16.20 5.02
CA VAL A 853 -3.98 15.19 4.02
C VAL A 853 -5.13 15.14 3.04
N VAL A 854 -4.82 15.27 1.75
CA VAL A 854 -5.80 15.24 0.66
C VAL A 854 -5.39 14.11 -0.27
N ASN A 855 -6.31 13.17 -0.51
CA ASN A 855 -6.10 12.00 -1.37
C ASN A 855 -4.81 11.21 -1.03
N GLY A 856 -4.53 11.03 0.27
CA GLY A 856 -3.36 10.28 0.74
C GLY A 856 -2.03 11.03 0.67
N VAL A 857 -2.04 12.30 0.23
CA VAL A 857 -0.86 13.15 0.13
C VAL A 857 -0.93 14.28 1.17
N GLU A 858 0.20 14.57 1.81
CA GLU A 858 0.37 15.67 2.77
C GLU A 858 0.30 17.04 2.07
N ALA A 859 -0.93 17.44 1.73
CA ALA A 859 -1.28 18.64 0.96
C ALA A 859 -2.48 19.37 1.58
N ASP A 860 -2.57 20.68 1.34
CA ASP A 860 -3.59 21.58 1.87
C ASP A 860 -4.52 22.09 0.75
N GLU A 861 -5.83 21.98 0.95
CA GLU A 861 -6.89 22.58 0.11
C GLU A 861 -7.72 23.61 0.89
N PHE A 862 -7.57 24.89 0.57
CA PHE A 862 -8.28 25.99 1.24
C PHE A 862 -8.15 27.35 0.54
N HIS A 863 -8.94 28.35 0.98
CA HIS A 863 -8.77 29.75 0.56
C HIS A 863 -7.93 30.56 1.55
N PHE A 864 -6.92 31.29 1.04
CA PHE A 864 -5.97 32.05 1.87
C PHE A 864 -5.90 33.52 1.47
N ALA A 865 -6.21 34.42 2.41
CA ALA A 865 -6.00 35.85 2.27
C ALA A 865 -4.79 36.29 3.10
N TYR A 866 -3.79 36.94 2.50
CA TYR A 866 -2.47 37.09 3.11
C TYR A 866 -1.73 38.39 2.80
N LYS A 867 -0.68 38.62 3.60
CA LYS A 867 0.38 39.63 3.45
C LYS A 867 1.75 39.00 3.69
N MET A 868 2.84 39.73 3.43
CA MET A 868 4.20 39.26 3.71
C MET A 868 4.65 39.67 5.12
N LEU A 869 5.14 38.71 5.90
CA LEU A 869 5.86 38.92 7.16
C LEU A 869 7.35 38.63 6.96
N ASN A 870 8.22 39.55 7.41
CA ASN A 870 9.66 39.30 7.55
C ASN A 870 10.05 39.15 9.03
N GLY A 871 10.49 37.95 9.42
CA GLY A 871 10.96 37.63 10.77
C GLY A 871 9.84 37.28 11.77
N ALA A 872 10.02 37.70 13.02
CA ALA A 872 9.06 37.48 14.11
C ALA A 872 7.85 38.42 14.00
N GLY A 873 6.68 37.95 14.43
CA GLY A 873 5.44 38.70 14.33
C GLY A 873 4.26 37.91 14.85
N SER A 874 3.07 38.52 14.84
CA SER A 874 1.84 37.86 15.25
C SER A 874 0.67 38.29 14.39
N ILE A 875 -0.37 37.46 14.35
CA ILE A 875 -1.69 37.82 13.82
C ILE A 875 -2.78 37.46 14.82
N ILE A 876 -3.76 38.34 14.94
CA ILE A 876 -4.96 38.20 15.76
C ILE A 876 -6.17 38.38 14.86
N ALA A 877 -7.22 37.57 15.03
CA ALA A 877 -8.52 37.82 14.45
C ALA A 877 -9.64 37.37 15.41
N LYS A 878 -10.78 38.07 15.35
CA LYS A 878 -12.04 37.56 15.87
C LYS A 878 -12.77 36.86 14.73
N VAL A 879 -12.92 35.54 14.82
CA VAL A 879 -13.79 34.76 13.93
C VAL A 879 -15.21 34.99 14.43
N ASN A 880 -16.02 35.75 13.69
CA ASN A 880 -17.40 36.07 14.05
C ASN A 880 -18.34 34.90 13.73
N SER A 881 -18.11 34.21 12.61
CA SER A 881 -18.86 33.04 12.18
C SER A 881 -18.02 32.18 11.24
N VAL A 882 -18.35 30.90 11.17
CA VAL A 882 -17.91 29.91 10.19
C VAL A 882 -19.07 28.97 9.94
N ASP A 883 -19.39 28.67 8.68
CA ASP A 883 -20.47 27.74 8.34
C ASP A 883 -20.12 26.31 8.74
N ASN A 884 -21.11 25.56 9.22
CA ASN A 884 -20.95 24.12 9.50
C ASN A 884 -21.15 23.29 8.23
N THR A 885 -20.20 23.42 7.30
CA THR A 885 -20.10 22.54 6.12
C THR A 885 -19.58 21.16 6.51
N ASN A 886 -18.77 21.09 7.56
CA ASN A 886 -18.30 19.89 8.23
C ASN A 886 -17.93 20.24 9.68
N ASP A 887 -17.99 19.28 10.60
CA ASP A 887 -17.57 19.44 12.01
C ASP A 887 -16.13 19.98 12.15
N TRP A 888 -15.29 19.72 11.14
CA TRP A 888 -13.90 20.16 11.01
C TRP A 888 -13.66 21.22 9.93
N ALA A 889 -14.70 21.89 9.41
CA ALA A 889 -14.51 23.13 8.66
C ALA A 889 -13.68 24.12 9.51
N LYS A 890 -12.74 24.86 8.90
CA LYS A 890 -11.74 25.64 9.65
C LYS A 890 -11.73 27.08 9.22
N ALA A 891 -11.85 28.01 10.17
CA ALA A 891 -11.65 29.43 9.96
C ALA A 891 -10.67 29.99 10.99
N GLY A 892 -9.62 30.69 10.56
CA GLY A 892 -8.59 31.13 11.49
C GLY A 892 -7.50 32.02 10.93
N VAL A 893 -6.39 32.09 11.67
CA VAL A 893 -5.20 32.86 11.30
C VAL A 893 -3.99 31.94 11.13
N MET A 894 -3.24 32.14 10.05
CA MET A 894 -2.16 31.27 9.61
C MET A 894 -0.88 32.05 9.31
N ILE A 895 0.27 31.43 9.59
CA ILE A 895 1.58 31.82 9.06
C ILE A 895 2.15 30.61 8.31
N ARG A 896 2.50 30.77 7.03
CA ARG A 896 2.99 29.70 6.16
C ARG A 896 4.19 30.13 5.34
N GLU A 897 5.08 29.20 5.02
CA GLU A 897 6.34 29.49 4.34
C GLU A 897 6.16 29.82 2.85
N THR A 898 5.44 28.97 2.11
CA THR A 898 5.17 29.13 0.67
C THR A 898 3.67 29.08 0.40
N LEU A 899 3.25 29.34 -0.84
CA LEU A 899 1.86 29.16 -1.29
C LEU A 899 1.59 27.77 -1.89
N ASN A 900 2.58 26.87 -1.84
CA ASN A 900 2.43 25.49 -2.31
C ASN A 900 1.56 24.69 -1.33
N PRO A 901 0.75 23.73 -1.82
CA PRO A 901 -0.18 22.97 -0.98
C PRO A 901 0.52 22.15 0.12
N ASP A 902 1.78 21.79 -0.04
CA ASP A 902 2.54 21.00 0.92
C ASP A 902 3.28 21.84 1.98
N SER A 903 3.14 23.17 1.98
CA SER A 903 3.96 24.11 2.76
C SER A 903 4.01 23.83 4.27
N ALA A 904 5.19 24.04 4.87
CA ALA A 904 5.30 24.23 6.31
C ALA A 904 4.43 25.42 6.76
N HIS A 905 3.64 25.23 7.83
CA HIS A 905 2.72 26.26 8.32
C HIS A 905 2.37 26.08 9.81
N ALA A 906 1.92 27.16 10.44
CA ALA A 906 1.26 27.15 11.74
C ALA A 906 -0.11 27.80 11.63
N PHE A 907 -1.13 27.21 12.26
CA PHE A 907 -2.52 27.61 12.11
C PHE A 907 -3.25 27.62 13.45
N ALA A 908 -3.89 28.75 13.74
CA ALA A 908 -4.80 28.91 14.87
C ALA A 908 -6.22 29.05 14.33
N CYS A 909 -7.05 28.03 14.51
CA CYS A 909 -8.38 27.98 13.88
C CYS A 909 -9.51 27.68 14.85
N ILE A 910 -10.72 28.06 14.46
CA ILE A 910 -11.98 27.66 15.09
C ILE A 910 -12.72 26.77 14.11
N THR A 911 -13.33 25.73 14.65
CA THR A 911 -14.21 24.81 13.93
C THR A 911 -15.65 24.94 14.42
N PRO A 912 -16.65 24.56 13.62
CA PRO A 912 -18.05 24.57 14.04
C PRO A 912 -18.34 23.69 15.27
N VAL A 913 -17.70 22.51 15.37
CA VAL A 913 -17.99 21.52 16.41
C VAL A 913 -16.77 21.16 17.27
N ASN A 914 -15.58 21.03 16.69
CA ASN A 914 -14.38 20.50 17.36
C ASN A 914 -13.58 21.51 18.20
N GLY A 915 -14.09 22.73 18.34
CA GLY A 915 -13.49 23.75 19.19
C GLY A 915 -12.45 24.64 18.49
N VAL A 916 -11.55 25.20 19.30
CA VAL A 916 -10.37 25.95 18.84
C VAL A 916 -9.17 25.00 18.74
N ALA A 917 -8.35 25.13 17.70
CA ALA A 917 -7.22 24.23 17.47
C ALA A 917 -5.92 24.97 17.17
N SER A 918 -4.83 24.36 17.64
CA SER A 918 -3.45 24.59 17.24
C SER A 918 -3.06 23.51 16.25
N GLN A 919 -2.98 23.87 14.98
CA GLN A 919 -2.61 22.96 13.89
C GLN A 919 -1.35 23.47 13.18
N GLY A 920 -0.69 22.58 12.45
CA GLY A 920 0.41 22.99 11.59
C GLY A 920 1.16 21.82 10.97
N ARG A 921 2.05 22.18 10.05
CA ARG A 921 2.95 21.29 9.35
C ARG A 921 4.40 21.69 9.62
N PRO A 922 5.24 20.83 10.23
CA PRO A 922 6.60 21.19 10.61
C PRO A 922 7.58 21.43 9.46
N SER A 923 7.33 20.85 8.28
CA SER A 923 8.16 20.97 7.07
C SER A 923 7.30 20.77 5.83
N ALA A 924 7.79 21.18 4.65
CA ALA A 924 7.13 20.87 3.39
C ALA A 924 6.92 19.34 3.25
N GLY A 925 5.69 18.92 2.92
CA GLY A 925 5.27 17.51 2.80
C GLY A 925 5.36 16.68 4.09
N GLY A 926 5.65 17.29 5.25
CA GLY A 926 5.73 16.59 6.54
C GLY A 926 4.36 16.35 7.16
N THR A 927 4.28 15.45 8.16
CA THR A 927 3.01 15.12 8.83
C THR A 927 2.44 16.28 9.63
N SER A 928 1.15 16.56 9.41
CA SER A 928 0.42 17.59 10.16
C SER A 928 0.19 17.19 11.62
N PHE A 929 0.15 18.18 12.52
CA PHE A 929 -0.21 17.98 13.93
C PHE A 929 -1.48 18.76 14.29
N ASN A 930 -2.21 18.27 15.29
CA ASN A 930 -3.39 18.92 15.82
C ASN A 930 -3.41 18.86 17.35
N THR A 931 -3.78 19.97 17.98
CA THR A 931 -4.17 20.01 19.39
C THR A 931 -5.35 20.94 19.54
N ASN A 932 -6.53 20.41 19.85
CA ASN A 932 -7.76 21.17 19.95
C ASN A 932 -8.33 21.18 21.38
N GLN A 933 -9.06 22.25 21.68
CA GLN A 933 -9.82 22.44 22.90
C GLN A 933 -11.30 22.61 22.55
N THR A 934 -12.10 21.62 22.96
CA THR A 934 -13.53 21.56 22.70
C THR A 934 -14.33 22.62 23.48
N GLY A 935 -15.58 22.84 23.09
CA GLY A 935 -16.49 23.79 23.76
C GLY A 935 -16.27 25.27 23.42
N ILE A 936 -15.44 25.57 22.41
CA ILE A 936 -15.16 26.93 21.93
C ILE A 936 -15.61 27.05 20.47
N ALA A 937 -16.66 27.83 20.22
CA ALA A 937 -17.19 28.08 18.87
C ALA A 937 -17.21 29.58 18.57
N ALA A 938 -17.31 29.94 17.28
CA ALA A 938 -17.48 31.32 16.86
C ALA A 938 -18.81 31.90 17.43
N PRO A 939 -18.86 33.18 17.83
CA PRO A 939 -17.82 34.20 17.69
C PRO A 939 -16.73 34.11 18.77
N TYR A 940 -15.46 34.02 18.36
CA TYR A 940 -14.33 33.87 19.29
C TYR A 940 -13.01 34.40 18.72
N TRP A 941 -12.02 34.73 19.57
CA TRP A 941 -10.73 35.26 19.12
C TRP A 941 -9.65 34.19 19.08
N VAL A 942 -8.84 34.23 18.02
CA VAL A 942 -7.63 33.42 17.84
C VAL A 942 -6.41 34.33 17.62
N LYS A 943 -5.25 33.85 18.06
CA LYS A 943 -3.96 34.51 17.94
C LYS A 943 -2.88 33.48 17.63
N LEU A 944 -2.02 33.83 16.68
CA LEU A 944 -0.82 33.08 16.33
C LEU A 944 0.40 33.98 16.44
N GLU A 945 1.42 33.54 17.17
CA GLU A 945 2.66 34.30 17.42
C GLU A 945 3.89 33.50 16.97
N ARG A 946 4.72 34.09 16.10
CA ARG A 946 6.03 33.57 15.70
C ARG A 946 7.15 34.31 16.45
N SER A 947 7.93 33.59 17.26
CA SER A 947 9.08 34.14 17.98
C SER A 947 10.31 34.29 17.07
N ILE A 948 11.33 35.02 17.55
CA ILE A 948 12.63 35.14 16.87
C ILE A 948 13.37 33.80 16.75
N SER A 949 13.03 32.81 17.59
CA SER A 949 13.61 31.48 17.56
C SER A 949 12.85 30.50 16.67
N GLY A 950 11.80 30.95 15.96
CA GLY A 950 10.95 30.09 15.11
C GLY A 950 9.83 29.35 15.85
N ASN A 951 9.60 29.65 17.14
CA ASN A 951 8.52 29.02 17.89
C ASN A 951 7.18 29.69 17.60
N PHE A 952 6.16 28.87 17.35
CA PHE A 952 4.78 29.28 17.14
C PHE A 952 3.94 28.97 18.38
N THR A 953 3.25 30.00 18.87
CA THR A 953 2.32 29.89 19.99
C THR A 953 0.92 30.22 19.51
N VAL A 954 -0.02 29.29 19.74
CA VAL A 954 -1.45 29.48 19.47
C VAL A 954 -2.17 29.82 20.77
N SER A 955 -2.96 30.89 20.75
CA SER A 955 -3.75 31.35 21.89
C SER A 955 -5.15 31.78 21.45
N HIS A 956 -6.09 31.76 22.38
CA HIS A 956 -7.47 32.14 22.14
C HIS A 956 -8.00 33.06 23.24
N SER A 957 -9.09 33.78 22.96
CA SER A 957 -9.73 34.67 23.94
C SER A 957 -11.23 34.84 23.69
N ALA A 958 -12.00 34.87 24.77
CA ALA A 958 -13.41 35.25 24.71
C ALA A 958 -13.62 36.77 24.51
N ASN A 959 -12.63 37.61 24.87
CA ASN A 959 -12.78 39.07 24.92
C ASN A 959 -11.71 39.87 24.17
N GLY A 960 -10.75 39.20 23.52
CA GLY A 960 -9.67 39.83 22.75
C GLY A 960 -8.56 40.51 23.57
N SER A 961 -8.62 40.43 24.91
CA SER A 961 -7.64 41.06 25.81
C SER A 961 -7.01 40.08 26.80
N ASN A 962 -7.76 39.08 27.28
CA ASN A 962 -7.26 38.02 28.14
C ASN A 962 -6.98 36.78 27.30
N TRP A 963 -5.71 36.56 26.98
CA TRP A 963 -5.26 35.48 26.11
C TRP A 963 -4.84 34.26 26.92
N GLN A 964 -5.27 33.08 26.47
CA GLN A 964 -4.89 31.80 27.05
C GLN A 964 -4.38 30.89 25.94
N PRO A 965 -3.34 30.07 26.18
CA PRO A 965 -2.93 29.06 25.22
C PRO A 965 -4.03 28.01 25.07
N VAL A 966 -4.12 27.40 23.88
CA VAL A 966 -4.99 26.23 23.69
C VAL A 966 -4.56 25.13 24.65
N THR A 967 -5.50 24.56 25.40
CA THR A 967 -5.19 23.54 26.41
C THR A 967 -4.49 22.34 25.76
N GLY A 968 -3.33 21.96 26.32
CA GLY A 968 -2.49 20.88 25.79
C GLY A 968 -1.53 21.32 24.67
N ALA A 969 -1.74 22.48 24.05
CA ALA A 969 -0.82 22.97 23.03
C ALA A 969 0.46 23.51 23.68
N THR A 970 1.62 23.05 23.19
CA THR A 970 2.93 23.61 23.55
C THR A 970 3.49 24.40 22.38
N PRO A 971 4.32 25.46 22.61
CA PRO A 971 4.93 26.20 21.52
C PRO A 971 5.72 25.27 20.59
N GLN A 972 5.38 25.28 19.30
CA GLN A 972 5.99 24.40 18.29
C GLN A 972 7.08 25.14 17.54
N ASN A 973 8.27 24.56 17.44
CA ASN A 973 9.32 25.11 16.59
C ASN A 973 9.10 24.63 15.14
N ILE A 974 8.74 25.54 14.24
CA ILE A 974 8.55 25.23 12.82
C ILE A 974 9.59 26.02 12.03
N PRO A 975 10.65 25.36 11.52
CA PRO A 975 11.66 26.02 10.72
C PRO A 975 11.04 26.61 9.45
N MET A 976 11.17 27.92 9.26
CA MET A 976 10.77 28.61 8.03
C MET A 976 11.76 29.73 7.73
N GLY A 977 11.83 30.14 6.46
CA GLY A 977 12.54 31.34 6.02
C GLY A 977 12.12 32.62 6.75
N ALA A 978 12.91 33.68 6.59
CA ALA A 978 12.58 34.98 7.18
C ALA A 978 11.33 35.59 6.55
N ASN A 979 11.17 35.46 5.23
CA ASN A 979 9.99 35.90 4.51
C ASN A 979 8.95 34.77 4.50
N VAL A 980 7.77 35.03 5.06
CA VAL A 980 6.64 34.10 5.14
C VAL A 980 5.34 34.84 4.86
N TYR A 981 4.28 34.10 4.57
CA TYR A 981 2.94 34.65 4.38
C TYR A 981 2.17 34.60 5.70
N ILE A 982 1.52 35.71 6.07
CA ILE A 982 0.69 35.86 7.28
C ILE A 982 -0.73 36.28 6.89
N GLY A 983 -1.75 35.57 7.37
CA GLY A 983 -3.09 35.75 6.81
C GLY A 983 -4.25 35.04 7.50
N LEU A 984 -5.41 35.12 6.88
CA LEU A 984 -6.64 34.43 7.24
C LEU A 984 -6.82 33.21 6.32
N ALA A 985 -7.21 32.08 6.90
CA ALA A 985 -7.41 30.82 6.18
C ALA A 985 -8.82 30.28 6.42
N LEU A 986 -9.42 29.71 5.37
CA LEU A 986 -10.75 29.13 5.37
C LEU A 986 -10.82 27.86 4.51
N THR A 987 -11.24 26.74 5.08
CA THR A 987 -11.59 25.51 4.34
C THR A 987 -12.99 25.03 4.73
N SER A 988 -13.71 24.45 3.78
CA SER A 988 -14.99 23.76 4.01
C SER A 988 -14.83 22.38 4.61
N HIS A 989 -13.62 21.79 4.50
CA HIS A 989 -13.37 20.39 4.86
C HIS A 989 -14.27 19.42 4.07
N ASP A 990 -14.65 19.84 2.86
CA ASP A 990 -15.46 19.12 1.90
C ASP A 990 -15.30 19.87 0.56
N ALA A 991 -14.57 19.27 -0.38
CA ALA A 991 -14.26 19.89 -1.66
C ALA A 991 -15.52 20.24 -2.49
N ALA A 992 -16.65 19.57 -2.24
CA ALA A 992 -17.90 19.82 -2.94
C ALA A 992 -18.71 21.00 -2.35
N LEU A 993 -18.34 21.49 -1.17
CA LEU A 993 -19.06 22.56 -0.48
C LEU A 993 -18.26 23.86 -0.44
N THR A 994 -18.97 24.98 -0.46
CA THR A 994 -18.39 26.31 -0.19
C THR A 994 -18.72 26.73 1.23
N CYS A 995 -17.70 26.96 2.05
CA CYS A 995 -17.85 27.49 3.41
C CYS A 995 -17.71 29.00 3.40
N GLN A 996 -18.52 29.71 4.21
CA GLN A 996 -18.34 31.12 4.50
C GLN A 996 -17.83 31.33 5.94
N ALA A 997 -16.90 32.27 6.10
CA ALA A 997 -16.50 32.77 7.41
C ALA A 997 -16.43 34.30 7.44
N VAL A 998 -16.75 34.88 8.59
CA VAL A 998 -16.68 36.33 8.80
C VAL A 998 -15.68 36.62 9.89
N PHE A 999 -14.67 37.45 9.60
CA PHE A 999 -13.62 37.88 10.53
C PHE A 999 -13.76 39.36 10.85
N SER A 1000 -13.31 39.77 12.04
CA SER A 1000 -13.15 41.20 12.38
C SER A 1000 -11.94 41.39 13.29
N ASN A 1001 -11.56 42.66 13.51
CA ASN A 1001 -10.47 43.01 14.43
C ASN A 1001 -9.14 42.33 14.05
N VAL A 1002 -8.89 42.17 12.75
CA VAL A 1002 -7.67 41.54 12.23
C VAL A 1002 -6.50 42.50 12.45
N THR A 1003 -5.53 42.11 13.25
CA THR A 1003 -4.35 42.92 13.56
C THR A 1003 -3.08 42.09 13.44
N THR A 1004 -2.01 42.71 12.96
CA THR A 1004 -0.70 42.08 12.83
C THR A 1004 0.39 42.87 13.56
N THR A 1005 1.44 42.19 14.00
CA THR A 1005 2.66 42.80 14.56
C THR A 1005 3.89 42.26 13.84
N GLY A 1006 5.02 42.96 13.96
CA GLY A 1006 6.25 42.64 13.24
C GLY A 1006 6.38 43.42 11.93
N ASN A 1007 7.30 42.99 11.06
CA ASN A 1007 7.55 43.63 9.76
C ASN A 1007 6.59 43.05 8.70
N VAL A 1008 5.31 43.43 8.79
CA VAL A 1008 4.27 43.02 7.81
C VAL A 1008 4.13 44.09 6.72
N THR A 1009 4.23 43.68 5.47
CA THR A 1009 4.21 44.56 4.29
C THR A 1009 3.27 44.02 3.21
N GLY A 1010 2.92 44.89 2.24
CA GLY A 1010 2.02 44.55 1.14
C GLY A 1010 0.53 44.88 1.41
N GLN A 1011 -0.23 44.96 0.31
CA GLN A 1011 -1.70 44.94 0.37
C GLN A 1011 -2.19 43.51 0.57
N TRP A 1012 -3.45 43.34 0.97
CA TRP A 1012 -4.07 42.00 1.00
C TRP A 1012 -4.07 41.41 -0.40
N ALA A 1013 -3.54 40.19 -0.54
CA ALA A 1013 -3.73 39.31 -1.68
C ALA A 1013 -4.53 38.09 -1.20
N HIS A 1014 -5.17 37.36 -2.11
CA HIS A 1014 -5.83 36.10 -1.76
C HIS A 1014 -5.86 35.14 -2.95
N GLN A 1015 -5.87 33.84 -2.67
CA GLN A 1015 -5.99 32.77 -3.67
C GLN A 1015 -6.43 31.47 -3.01
N ASP A 1016 -6.91 30.53 -3.83
CA ASP A 1016 -7.03 29.15 -3.44
C ASP A 1016 -5.65 28.47 -3.37
N ILE A 1017 -5.52 27.52 -2.46
CA ILE A 1017 -4.31 26.71 -2.23
C ILE A 1017 -4.73 25.27 -2.46
N GLY A 1018 -3.98 24.54 -3.29
CA GLY A 1018 -4.22 23.12 -3.57
C GLY A 1018 -5.46 22.82 -4.42
N ILE A 1019 -6.29 23.82 -4.72
CA ILE A 1019 -7.52 23.67 -5.51
C ILE A 1019 -7.24 24.17 -6.93
N PHE A 1020 -7.49 23.32 -7.92
CA PHE A 1020 -7.41 23.71 -9.33
C PHE A 1020 -8.60 24.60 -9.69
N SER A 1021 -8.32 25.86 -10.04
CA SER A 1021 -9.34 26.81 -10.47
C SER A 1021 -8.81 27.81 -11.48
N ASN A 1022 -9.71 28.32 -12.32
CA ASN A 1022 -9.38 29.30 -13.34
C ASN A 1022 -9.98 30.67 -13.01
N ALA A 1023 -9.17 31.72 -13.16
CA ALA A 1023 -9.69 33.08 -13.22
C ALA A 1023 -10.32 33.33 -14.60
N ALA A 1024 -11.50 33.95 -14.64
CA ALA A 1024 -12.17 34.27 -15.90
C ALA A 1024 -11.30 35.19 -16.78
N GLU A 1025 -11.07 34.78 -18.02
CA GLU A 1025 -10.32 35.53 -19.03
C GLU A 1025 -10.97 35.31 -20.42
N PRO A 1026 -11.06 36.34 -21.27
CA PRO A 1026 -11.53 36.18 -22.64
C PRO A 1026 -10.63 35.21 -23.42
N LEU A 1027 -11.22 34.14 -23.95
CA LEU A 1027 -10.58 33.23 -24.89
C LEU A 1027 -10.65 33.79 -26.30
N TYR A 1028 -9.58 33.69 -27.09
CA TYR A 1028 -9.58 34.12 -28.48
C TYR A 1028 -8.72 33.21 -29.38
N VAL A 1029 -9.04 33.22 -30.67
CA VAL A 1029 -8.22 32.64 -31.74
C VAL A 1029 -7.78 33.78 -32.67
N ALA A 1030 -6.51 33.76 -33.06
CA ALA A 1030 -5.99 34.66 -34.07
C ALA A 1030 -5.37 33.89 -35.25
N VAL A 1031 -5.59 34.39 -36.46
CA VAL A 1031 -5.10 33.77 -37.69
C VAL A 1031 -4.33 34.79 -38.50
N SER A 1032 -3.22 34.40 -39.12
CA SER A 1032 -2.42 35.29 -39.97
C SER A 1032 -1.92 34.62 -41.25
N ASN A 1033 -1.70 35.46 -42.26
CA ASN A 1033 -0.86 35.13 -43.41
C ASN A 1033 0.59 35.61 -43.12
N SER A 1034 1.54 35.19 -43.94
CA SER A 1034 2.99 35.43 -43.81
C SER A 1034 3.38 36.90 -43.78
N THR A 1035 2.49 37.78 -44.25
CA THR A 1035 2.62 39.22 -44.15
C THR A 1035 1.26 39.83 -43.80
N GLY A 1036 1.22 40.75 -42.83
CA GLY A 1036 0.01 41.46 -42.43
C GLY A 1036 -0.24 41.38 -40.93
N SER A 1037 -1.27 42.09 -40.46
CA SER A 1037 -1.75 41.95 -39.08
C SER A 1037 -2.61 40.69 -38.95
N PRO A 1038 -2.51 39.92 -37.86
CA PRO A 1038 -3.42 38.83 -37.59
C PRO A 1038 -4.88 39.32 -37.47
N ALA A 1039 -5.83 38.52 -37.95
CA ALA A 1039 -7.24 38.70 -37.62
C ALA A 1039 -7.56 37.97 -36.33
N LEU A 1040 -8.42 38.57 -35.51
CA LEU A 1040 -8.71 38.13 -34.15
C LEU A 1040 -10.21 37.85 -34.02
N VAL A 1041 -10.57 36.71 -33.46
CA VAL A 1041 -11.94 36.38 -33.04
C VAL A 1041 -11.91 36.02 -31.57
N VAL A 1042 -12.75 36.69 -30.78
CA VAL A 1042 -12.89 36.46 -29.32
C VAL A 1042 -14.14 35.63 -29.09
N HIS A 1043 -14.08 34.68 -28.17
CA HIS A 1043 -15.23 33.87 -27.77
C HIS A 1043 -16.31 34.75 -27.14
N ASP A 1044 -17.58 34.48 -27.43
CA ASP A 1044 -18.71 35.33 -26.98
C ASP A 1044 -18.92 35.25 -25.46
N ASP A 1045 -18.59 34.12 -24.83
CA ASP A 1045 -18.58 33.97 -23.38
C ASP A 1045 -17.25 34.47 -22.76
N PRO A 1046 -17.27 35.58 -21.99
CA PRO A 1046 -16.06 36.09 -21.31
C PRO A 1046 -15.56 35.18 -20.18
N ALA A 1047 -16.33 34.16 -19.78
CA ALA A 1047 -15.97 33.17 -18.77
C ALA A 1047 -15.59 31.80 -19.37
N ALA A 1048 -15.39 31.70 -20.69
CA ALA A 1048 -15.02 30.45 -21.36
C ALA A 1048 -13.79 29.76 -20.75
N ALA A 1049 -12.86 30.53 -20.17
CA ALA A 1049 -11.71 29.98 -19.46
C ALA A 1049 -12.08 29.15 -18.21
N ALA A 1050 -13.30 29.30 -17.67
CA ALA A 1050 -13.75 28.64 -16.45
C ALA A 1050 -14.73 27.48 -16.71
N THR A 1051 -14.86 27.02 -17.96
CA THR A 1051 -15.76 25.92 -18.34
C THR A 1051 -15.08 24.58 -18.12
N ASP A 1052 -15.55 23.81 -17.14
CA ASP A 1052 -14.96 22.54 -16.71
C ASP A 1052 -15.47 21.30 -17.48
N ILE A 1053 -16.23 21.52 -18.55
CA ILE A 1053 -16.71 20.51 -19.49
C ILE A 1053 -16.17 20.81 -20.89
N TRP A 1054 -15.93 19.76 -21.69
CA TRP A 1054 -15.51 19.92 -23.08
C TRP A 1054 -16.58 20.66 -23.89
N THR A 1055 -16.17 21.75 -24.52
CA THR A 1055 -17.03 22.62 -25.33
C THR A 1055 -16.43 22.84 -26.70
N GLU A 1056 -17.22 22.62 -27.74
CA GLU A 1056 -16.81 22.92 -29.11
C GLU A 1056 -17.00 24.40 -29.42
N TRP A 1057 -15.95 25.07 -29.92
CA TRP A 1057 -16.06 26.41 -30.46
C TRP A 1057 -15.98 26.40 -31.99
N VAL A 1058 -17.13 26.62 -32.63
CA VAL A 1058 -17.22 26.74 -34.09
C VAL A 1058 -17.13 28.21 -34.52
N ILE A 1059 -16.05 28.56 -35.21
CA ILE A 1059 -15.76 29.90 -35.73
C ILE A 1059 -15.97 29.93 -37.25
N PRO A 1060 -16.91 30.74 -37.76
CA PRO A 1060 -17.06 30.94 -39.20
C PRO A 1060 -15.79 31.56 -39.79
N LEU A 1061 -15.20 30.94 -40.83
CA LEU A 1061 -13.98 31.46 -41.46
C LEU A 1061 -14.14 32.86 -42.05
N GLN A 1062 -15.38 33.23 -42.40
CA GLN A 1062 -15.72 34.57 -42.85
C GLN A 1062 -15.35 35.66 -41.82
N ALA A 1063 -15.37 35.36 -40.52
CA ALA A 1063 -14.99 36.30 -39.47
C ALA A 1063 -13.51 36.73 -39.56
N PHE A 1064 -12.64 35.84 -40.07
CA PHE A 1064 -11.24 36.17 -40.36
C PHE A 1064 -11.09 36.86 -41.73
N ALA A 1065 -11.82 36.40 -42.74
CA ALA A 1065 -11.78 36.98 -44.09
C ALA A 1065 -12.24 38.45 -44.12
N ASP A 1066 -13.26 38.80 -43.33
CA ASP A 1066 -13.76 40.17 -43.18
C ASP A 1066 -12.71 41.13 -42.58
N GLN A 1067 -11.73 40.59 -41.86
CA GLN A 1067 -10.59 41.31 -41.30
C GLN A 1067 -9.36 41.30 -42.23
N GLY A 1068 -9.47 40.72 -43.42
CA GLY A 1068 -8.45 40.75 -44.48
C GLY A 1068 -7.57 39.51 -44.58
N ILE A 1069 -7.89 38.41 -43.89
CA ILE A 1069 -7.15 37.14 -44.03
C ILE A 1069 -7.45 36.47 -45.36
N VAL A 1070 -6.39 36.05 -46.05
CA VAL A 1070 -6.47 35.24 -47.27
C VAL A 1070 -6.53 33.77 -46.87
N LEU A 1071 -7.75 33.20 -46.86
CA LEU A 1071 -8.00 31.83 -46.41
C LEU A 1071 -7.37 30.75 -47.30
N THR A 1072 -7.04 31.06 -48.55
CA THR A 1072 -6.39 30.09 -49.46
C THR A 1072 -4.93 29.81 -49.10
N ASN A 1073 -4.34 30.56 -48.16
CA ASN A 1073 -2.95 30.39 -47.76
C ASN A 1073 -2.67 30.93 -46.34
N VAL A 1074 -3.32 30.37 -45.33
CA VAL A 1074 -3.06 30.68 -43.91
C VAL A 1074 -1.66 30.23 -43.53
N ASP A 1075 -0.94 31.04 -42.73
CA ASP A 1075 0.43 30.75 -42.29
C ASP A 1075 0.51 30.34 -40.82
N MET A 1076 -0.34 30.91 -39.95
CA MET A 1076 -0.26 30.69 -38.51
C MET A 1076 -1.63 30.81 -37.86
N ILE A 1077 -1.86 29.99 -36.84
CA ILE A 1077 -2.96 30.08 -35.89
C ILE A 1077 -2.38 30.33 -34.48
N ALA A 1078 -3.07 31.13 -33.68
CA ALA A 1078 -2.74 31.37 -32.29
C ALA A 1078 -3.99 31.23 -31.41
N ILE A 1079 -3.79 30.70 -30.20
CA ILE A 1079 -4.82 30.58 -29.16
C ILE A 1079 -4.35 31.39 -27.97
N GLY A 1080 -5.21 32.25 -27.43
CA GLY A 1080 -4.82 33.09 -26.30
C GLY A 1080 -5.93 33.41 -25.31
N LEU A 1081 -5.50 33.82 -24.13
CA LEU A 1081 -6.33 34.22 -23.00
C LEU A 1081 -5.99 35.65 -22.58
N GLY A 1082 -7.03 36.47 -22.41
CA GLY A 1082 -6.93 37.89 -22.10
C GLY A 1082 -7.06 38.79 -23.32
N THR A 1083 -6.72 40.07 -23.17
CA THR A 1083 -6.74 41.03 -24.28
C THR A 1083 -5.38 41.03 -24.99
N ARG A 1084 -5.33 40.53 -26.23
CA ARG A 1084 -4.08 40.48 -27.02
C ARG A 1084 -3.36 41.84 -27.06
N GLY A 1085 -2.08 41.84 -26.71
CA GLY A 1085 -1.24 43.05 -26.65
C GLY A 1085 -1.34 43.85 -25.35
N ASN A 1086 -2.13 43.41 -24.35
CA ASN A 1086 -2.21 44.08 -23.06
C ASN A 1086 -0.88 44.00 -22.28
N THR A 1087 -0.41 45.13 -21.77
CA THR A 1087 0.82 45.23 -20.95
C THR A 1087 0.60 45.99 -19.64
N THR A 1088 -0.60 46.51 -19.39
CA THR A 1088 -0.83 47.52 -18.34
C THR A 1088 -1.97 47.19 -17.38
N ILE A 1089 -2.93 46.34 -17.77
CA ILE A 1089 -4.06 45.95 -16.91
C ILE A 1089 -3.80 44.54 -16.39
N PRO A 1090 -3.73 44.31 -15.06
CA PRO A 1090 -3.61 42.97 -14.49
C PRO A 1090 -4.77 42.07 -14.93
N GLY A 1091 -4.48 40.80 -15.22
CA GLY A 1091 -5.48 39.79 -15.56
C GLY A 1091 -5.63 38.74 -14.46
N GLY A 1092 -5.97 37.51 -14.84
CA GLY A 1092 -6.00 36.32 -14.01
C GLY A 1092 -5.04 35.23 -14.52
N SER A 1093 -5.13 34.06 -13.92
CA SER A 1093 -4.33 32.88 -14.28
C SER A 1093 -5.16 31.61 -14.18
N GLY A 1094 -4.68 30.54 -14.81
CA GLY A 1094 -5.32 29.23 -14.81
C GLY A 1094 -4.67 28.25 -15.79
N LYS A 1095 -5.31 27.12 -16.04
CA LYS A 1095 -4.91 26.12 -17.04
C LYS A 1095 -6.12 25.74 -17.91
N MET A 1096 -5.90 25.75 -19.23
CA MET A 1096 -6.85 25.30 -20.24
C MET A 1096 -6.33 24.03 -20.90
N PHE A 1097 -7.24 23.28 -21.50
CA PHE A 1097 -7.00 22.11 -22.31
C PHE A 1097 -7.67 22.34 -23.66
N PHE A 1098 -6.93 22.10 -24.74
CA PHE A 1098 -7.43 22.22 -26.11
C PHE A 1098 -7.23 20.92 -26.85
N ASP A 1099 -8.20 20.57 -27.66
CA ASP A 1099 -8.19 19.34 -28.42
C ASP A 1099 -8.87 19.54 -29.78
N ASP A 1100 -8.59 18.66 -30.74
CA ASP A 1100 -9.33 18.52 -32.00
C ASP A 1100 -9.52 19.85 -32.76
N ILE A 1101 -8.43 20.50 -33.20
CA ILE A 1101 -8.50 21.69 -34.05
C ILE A 1101 -8.75 21.27 -35.50
N ARG A 1102 -9.96 21.55 -35.99
CA ARG A 1102 -10.46 21.03 -37.26
C ARG A 1102 -11.01 22.12 -38.16
N LEU A 1103 -10.95 21.89 -39.47
CA LEU A 1103 -11.61 22.69 -40.49
C LEU A 1103 -12.76 21.88 -41.09
N THR A 1104 -13.98 22.35 -40.89
CA THR A 1104 -15.19 21.59 -41.19
C THR A 1104 -16.01 22.24 -42.30
N ARG A 1105 -16.73 21.39 -43.05
CA ARG A 1105 -17.75 21.81 -44.01
C ARG A 1105 -19.01 22.28 -43.26
N PRO A 1106 -19.91 23.04 -43.92
CA PRO A 1106 -21.23 23.30 -43.39
C PRO A 1106 -21.93 21.99 -43.05
N ALA A 1107 -22.62 21.93 -41.91
CA ALA A 1107 -23.49 20.79 -41.61
C ALA A 1107 -24.46 20.56 -42.77
N PRO A 1108 -24.69 19.31 -43.21
CA PRO A 1108 -25.66 19.03 -44.26
C PRO A 1108 -27.03 19.59 -43.85
N GLU A 1109 -27.66 20.33 -44.78
CA GLU A 1109 -28.99 20.90 -44.55
C GLU A 1109 -29.95 19.75 -44.16
N PRO A 1110 -30.71 19.85 -43.07
CA PRO A 1110 -31.56 18.75 -42.63
C PRO A 1110 -32.52 18.40 -43.77
N GLU A 1111 -32.51 17.13 -44.20
CA GLU A 1111 -33.43 16.66 -45.24
C GLU A 1111 -34.86 17.05 -44.84
N PRO A 1112 -35.65 17.64 -45.75
CA PRO A 1112 -37.04 17.92 -45.48
C PRO A 1112 -37.73 16.59 -45.13
N GLN A 1113 -38.13 16.48 -43.87
CA GLN A 1113 -38.87 15.33 -43.36
C GLN A 1113 -40.10 15.07 -44.26
N PRO A 1114 -40.36 13.82 -44.69
CA PRO A 1114 -41.43 13.49 -45.61
C PRO A 1114 -42.83 13.83 -45.10
#